data_AF-A0ABD3ET79-F1
#
_entry.id   AF-A0ABD3ET79-F1
#
_cell.length_a   1.000
_cell.length_b   1.000
_cell.length_c   1.000
_cell.angle_alpha   90.00
_cell.angle_beta   90.00
_cell.angle_gamma   90.00
#
_symmetry.space_group_name_H-M   'P 1'
#
loop_
_entity.id
_entity.type
_entity.pdbx_description
1 polymer ?
#
loop_
_entity_poly.entity_id
_entity_poly.type
_entity_poly.pdbx_seq_one_letter_code
_entity_poly.pdbx_strand_id
1 'polypeptide(L)'
;MRVFITDLGSSLATELTRNCQDAGLEVVGTAARGGKTEVVALKRQLQSHPSSDVAGAVADPVALQTDVVAWRRLVQQADVVVVTSLAADPKLAMETLKAFEKRSASKGKDETNEDEGGENVKRFIAVSSVLSWSKSAPFAASGSNSGHVEDDFKSRRPARKYTELKTAETQILSAYRAGELETCIVGAGLIYGGAQSQLQLIFREAWLHPDRPLLVPSLATQTQLPSQGLNLLPMVSLYDLALLVFRVAASPTAPPKKYLLAVDKASGNTTLRDVCRGVSTLLASGRLRDREDTSSAADAEADALLLDEEEELVTPLQLHLRFDTSAGAMHSLVAPEEWRHYSHGLLGNLAFFVDDFIRAMDLRPVRTVILGAPRAGKTLLSRKLARDYYLPYLSPQTLLHELFAPEHDAPPSAPSKATQLDPESDGGQQNNDSHRENEDPEAAETKKLRGELQSWAPTPGGSGENDSQLPETALVALVRWKLRSAACRNQGYVLDGLPITAIQAKQIFKQEPNNDSNRDEEGGSGEAGESDGSNPVDSGETATGEENADGAAVPAVDIEALLSRLKPRRHVEIPNRVMVLQAPRALLEIRAQALSEAEAERTENTQDAFARRFEAFEVSIEALEEFFEKPKPHPDAGGSSMIGVDGIEVLELSLRDEHGYRDAATFAAPIQRYMEQEGRAPRNFHPTHAEMHEQRQAAEKLVREAEIRAAQRTREQDAQDEAAQQAKLARERARLELLQREEAELLEMRAKPLRTYLMDTVLPALTEGMLEVVKVQPTDPIDYLAEFLFRKGQELDDELKEA
;
A
#
# COMPACT_ATOMS: atom_id res chain seq x y z
N MET A 1 31.67 -22.24 -2.58
CA MET A 1 30.51 -22.23 -3.49
C MET A 1 29.90 -20.86 -3.45
N ARG A 2 29.67 -20.26 -4.63
CA ARG A 2 29.18 -18.89 -4.79
C ARG A 2 27.76 -18.88 -5.33
N VAL A 3 26.87 -18.20 -4.64
CA VAL A 3 25.45 -18.08 -4.98
C VAL A 3 25.17 -16.67 -5.47
N PHE A 4 24.72 -16.55 -6.72
CA PHE A 4 24.24 -15.30 -7.29
C PHE A 4 22.73 -15.16 -7.07
N ILE A 5 22.28 -14.02 -6.54
CA ILE A 5 20.86 -13.72 -6.29
C ILE A 5 20.44 -12.50 -7.12
N THR A 6 19.37 -12.62 -7.91
CA THR A 6 18.95 -11.58 -8.89
C THR A 6 18.39 -10.29 -8.28
N ASP A 7 17.89 -10.32 -7.05
CA ASP A 7 17.41 -9.11 -6.36
C ASP A 7 17.65 -9.23 -4.86
N LEU A 8 18.83 -8.78 -4.42
CA LEU A 8 19.25 -8.77 -3.02
C LEU A 8 18.39 -7.85 -2.13
N GLY A 9 17.63 -6.92 -2.70
CA GLY A 9 16.71 -6.05 -1.96
C GLY A 9 15.32 -6.67 -1.70
N SER A 10 15.04 -7.86 -2.27
CA SER A 10 13.78 -8.55 -2.06
C SER A 10 13.70 -9.21 -0.68
N SER A 11 12.49 -9.31 -0.09
CA SER A 11 12.32 -9.94 1.23
C SER A 11 12.78 -11.40 1.23
N LEU A 12 12.58 -12.11 0.11
CA LEU A 12 13.03 -13.49 -0.05
C LEU A 12 14.55 -13.59 -0.09
N ALA A 13 15.20 -12.66 -0.80
CA ALA A 13 16.65 -12.63 -0.88
C ALA A 13 17.30 -12.32 0.46
N THR A 14 16.72 -11.47 1.30
CA THR A 14 17.26 -11.19 2.64
C THR A 14 17.35 -12.46 3.47
N GLU A 15 16.25 -13.22 3.57
CA GLU A 15 16.22 -14.49 4.31
C GLU A 15 17.08 -15.57 3.65
N LEU A 16 17.07 -15.67 2.32
CA LEU A 16 17.93 -16.60 1.59
C LEU A 16 19.43 -16.28 1.79
N THR A 17 19.80 -15.00 1.76
CA THR A 17 21.17 -14.53 1.98
C THR A 17 21.63 -14.90 3.37
N ARG A 18 20.78 -14.68 4.38
CA ARG A 18 21.05 -15.09 5.76
C ARG A 18 21.31 -16.59 5.86
N ASN A 19 20.40 -17.43 5.33
CA ASN A 19 20.57 -18.89 5.34
C ASN A 19 21.88 -19.32 4.63
N CYS A 20 22.20 -18.71 3.48
CA CYS A 20 23.45 -18.96 2.76
C CYS A 20 24.69 -18.57 3.57
N GLN A 21 24.67 -17.39 4.18
CA GLN A 21 25.78 -16.86 4.97
C GLN A 21 26.02 -17.70 6.23
N ASP A 22 24.96 -18.06 6.96
CA ASP A 22 25.02 -18.93 8.13
C ASP A 22 25.63 -20.31 7.79
N ALA A 23 25.42 -20.78 6.54
CA ALA A 23 26.03 -22.00 6.01
C ALA A 23 27.43 -21.81 5.40
N GLY A 24 28.01 -20.61 5.48
CA GLY A 24 29.35 -20.29 4.97
C GLY A 24 29.44 -20.15 3.44
N LEU A 25 28.31 -19.96 2.75
CA LEU A 25 28.28 -19.72 1.30
C LEU A 25 28.58 -18.24 0.99
N GLU A 26 29.30 -18.00 -0.10
CA GLU A 26 29.55 -16.64 -0.59
C GLU A 26 28.35 -16.19 -1.42
N VAL A 27 27.75 -15.05 -1.04
CA VAL A 27 26.59 -14.49 -1.74
C VAL A 27 27.03 -13.27 -2.54
N VAL A 28 26.64 -13.25 -3.81
CA VAL A 28 26.77 -12.10 -4.71
C VAL A 28 25.43 -11.83 -5.37
N GLY A 29 25.21 -10.66 -5.96
CA GLY A 29 23.92 -10.41 -6.60
C GLY A 29 23.71 -9.01 -7.12
N THR A 30 22.45 -8.71 -7.41
CA THR A 30 22.04 -7.41 -7.94
C THR A 30 21.07 -6.67 -7.04
N ALA A 31 21.16 -5.35 -7.06
CA ALA A 31 20.23 -4.42 -6.45
C ALA A 31 19.31 -3.82 -7.52
N ALA A 32 17.99 -3.86 -7.29
CA ALA A 32 16.98 -3.49 -8.27
C ALA A 32 16.38 -2.08 -8.05
N ARG A 33 16.23 -1.60 -6.81
CA ARG A 33 15.22 -0.55 -6.48
C ARG A 33 15.76 0.76 -5.93
N GLY A 34 16.98 0.80 -5.40
CA GLY A 34 17.49 1.92 -4.58
C GLY A 34 18.82 2.51 -5.03
N GLY A 35 19.22 2.27 -6.28
CA GLY A 35 20.39 2.91 -6.90
C GLY A 35 21.68 2.72 -6.09
N LYS A 36 22.55 3.72 -6.08
CA LYS A 36 23.87 3.62 -5.43
C LYS A 36 23.80 3.46 -3.91
N THR A 37 22.79 4.05 -3.26
CA THR A 37 22.64 3.98 -1.79
C THR A 37 22.26 2.58 -1.32
N GLU A 38 21.36 1.91 -2.03
CA GLU A 38 20.99 0.52 -1.75
C GLU A 38 22.18 -0.42 -1.97
N VAL A 39 22.95 -0.22 -3.05
CA VAL A 39 24.17 -1.00 -3.30
C VAL A 39 25.16 -0.90 -2.15
N VAL A 40 25.38 0.31 -1.60
CA VAL A 40 26.27 0.52 -0.46
C VAL A 40 25.75 -0.19 0.79
N ALA A 41 24.44 -0.11 1.07
CA ALA A 41 23.83 -0.77 2.21
C ALA A 41 23.94 -2.30 2.12
N LEU A 42 23.58 -2.88 0.97
CA LEU A 42 23.68 -4.31 0.71
C LEU A 42 25.13 -4.80 0.74
N LYS A 43 26.06 -4.04 0.16
CA LYS A 43 27.49 -4.36 0.21
C LYS A 43 27.98 -4.42 1.65
N ARG A 44 27.61 -3.43 2.48
CA ARG A 44 27.95 -3.42 3.90
C ARG A 44 27.37 -4.61 4.65
N GLN A 45 26.12 -4.99 4.37
CA GLN A 45 25.47 -6.14 4.98
C GLN A 45 26.14 -7.46 4.59
N LEU A 46 26.52 -7.64 3.33
CA LEU A 46 27.25 -8.83 2.89
C LEU A 46 28.65 -8.91 3.51
N GLN A 47 29.33 -7.76 3.62
CA GLN A 47 30.69 -7.66 4.17
C GLN A 47 30.76 -7.72 5.69
N SER A 48 29.64 -7.55 6.41
CA SER A 48 29.62 -7.73 7.87
C SER A 48 29.68 -9.20 8.30
N HIS A 49 29.54 -10.13 7.35
CA HIS A 49 29.54 -11.56 7.65
C HIS A 49 30.93 -12.19 7.50
N PRO A 50 31.36 -13.10 8.40
CA PRO A 50 32.69 -13.74 8.34
C PRO A 50 33.01 -14.46 7.02
N SER A 51 31.98 -14.91 6.29
CA SER A 51 32.13 -15.56 4.98
C SER A 51 32.68 -14.64 3.89
N SER A 52 32.76 -13.32 4.13
CA SER A 52 33.30 -12.33 3.20
C SER A 52 34.81 -12.06 3.33
N ASP A 53 35.44 -12.52 4.41
CA ASP A 53 36.88 -12.29 4.68
C ASP A 53 37.78 -13.45 4.21
N VAL A 54 37.26 -14.32 3.33
CA VAL A 54 37.97 -15.50 2.82
C VAL A 54 38.82 -15.14 1.60
N ALA A 55 40.01 -15.73 1.49
CA ALA A 55 40.87 -15.56 0.32
C ALA A 55 40.15 -15.98 -0.98
N GLY A 56 39.96 -15.04 -1.91
CA GLY A 56 39.22 -15.24 -3.16
C GLY A 56 37.80 -14.67 -3.19
N ALA A 57 37.36 -13.99 -2.12
CA ALA A 57 36.10 -13.26 -2.06
C ALA A 57 36.03 -12.15 -3.13
N VAL A 58 34.83 -11.92 -3.66
CA VAL A 58 34.59 -10.89 -4.68
C VAL A 58 34.63 -9.50 -4.03
N ALA A 59 35.54 -8.64 -4.52
CA ALA A 59 35.72 -7.28 -3.98
C ALA A 59 34.45 -6.40 -4.10
N ASP A 60 33.67 -6.59 -5.16
CA ASP A 60 32.40 -5.92 -5.42
C ASP A 60 31.28 -6.94 -5.58
N PRO A 61 30.69 -7.44 -4.48
CA PRO A 61 29.72 -8.55 -4.51
C PRO A 61 28.32 -8.11 -4.95
N VAL A 62 28.07 -6.80 -5.09
CA VAL A 62 26.76 -6.24 -5.45
C VAL A 62 26.89 -5.35 -6.69
N ALA A 63 26.07 -5.62 -7.69
CA ALA A 63 25.94 -4.78 -8.90
C ALA A 63 24.54 -4.15 -9.00
N LEU A 64 24.40 -3.06 -9.74
CA LEU A 64 23.08 -2.57 -10.13
C LEU A 64 22.53 -3.42 -11.28
N GLN A 65 21.23 -3.70 -11.28
CA GLN A 65 20.60 -4.39 -12.42
C GLN A 65 20.75 -3.60 -13.75
N THR A 66 20.84 -2.27 -13.67
CA THR A 66 21.10 -1.39 -14.81
C THR A 66 22.53 -1.49 -15.35
N ASP A 67 23.49 -1.96 -14.54
CA ASP A 67 24.86 -2.21 -14.97
C ASP A 67 25.02 -3.65 -15.49
N VAL A 68 24.62 -3.81 -16.75
CA VAL A 68 24.62 -5.10 -17.45
C VAL A 68 25.98 -5.78 -17.48
N VAL A 69 27.07 -5.01 -17.51
CA VAL A 69 28.43 -5.56 -17.58
C VAL A 69 28.84 -6.10 -16.21
N ALA A 70 28.61 -5.33 -15.15
CA ALA A 70 28.98 -5.72 -13.80
C ALA A 70 28.23 -6.98 -13.34
N TRP A 71 26.90 -7.02 -13.49
CA TRP A 71 26.16 -8.18 -12.99
C TRP A 71 26.40 -9.45 -13.82
N ARG A 72 26.62 -9.34 -15.13
CA ARG A 72 26.99 -10.52 -15.96
C ARG A 72 28.31 -11.12 -15.54
N ARG A 73 29.28 -10.29 -15.10
CA ARG A 73 30.54 -10.77 -14.54
C ARG A 73 30.32 -11.56 -13.25
N LEU A 74 29.45 -11.08 -12.36
CA LEU A 74 29.10 -11.79 -11.13
C LEU A 74 28.42 -13.14 -11.42
N VAL A 75 27.47 -13.16 -12.36
CA VAL A 75 26.79 -14.40 -12.78
C VAL A 75 27.78 -15.43 -13.33
N GLN A 76 28.76 -15.00 -14.14
CA GLN A 76 29.78 -15.90 -14.68
C GLN A 76 30.69 -16.52 -13.62
N GLN A 77 30.86 -15.83 -12.49
CA GLN A 77 31.68 -16.26 -11.35
C GLN A 77 30.92 -17.13 -10.35
N ALA A 78 29.61 -17.28 -10.51
CA ALA A 78 28.76 -18.05 -9.59
C ALA A 78 28.68 -19.54 -9.99
N ASP A 79 28.52 -20.38 -8.97
CA ASP A 79 28.23 -21.81 -9.11
C ASP A 79 26.72 -22.05 -9.18
N VAL A 80 25.96 -21.23 -8.45
CA VAL A 80 24.49 -21.27 -8.41
C VAL A 80 23.92 -19.90 -8.69
N VAL A 81 22.89 -19.85 -9.54
CA VAL A 81 22.08 -18.65 -9.76
C VAL A 81 20.69 -18.90 -9.19
N VAL A 82 20.19 -17.97 -8.39
CA VAL A 82 18.82 -17.95 -7.88
C VAL A 82 18.10 -16.72 -8.42
N VAL A 83 17.10 -16.95 -9.26
CA VAL A 83 16.12 -15.94 -9.66
C VAL A 83 15.04 -15.87 -8.59
N THR A 84 14.96 -14.75 -7.87
CA THR A 84 14.09 -14.56 -6.69
C THR A 84 12.61 -14.41 -7.03
N SER A 85 12.28 -13.91 -8.21
CA SER A 85 10.91 -13.85 -8.71
C SER A 85 10.89 -13.87 -10.25
N LEU A 86 10.51 -15.02 -10.81
CA LEU A 86 10.34 -15.17 -12.26
C LEU A 86 9.10 -14.42 -12.76
N ALA A 87 8.08 -14.27 -11.92
CA ALA A 87 6.83 -13.56 -12.27
C ALA A 87 7.03 -12.04 -12.40
N ALA A 88 7.98 -11.47 -11.66
CA ALA A 88 8.26 -10.03 -11.70
C ALA A 88 8.98 -9.61 -12.99
N ASP A 89 10.04 -10.34 -13.39
CA ASP A 89 10.77 -10.05 -14.64
C ASP A 89 11.26 -11.33 -15.34
N PRO A 90 10.41 -11.95 -16.18
CA PRO A 90 10.80 -13.10 -16.98
C PRO A 90 11.95 -12.80 -17.95
N LYS A 91 12.08 -11.55 -18.43
CA LYS A 91 13.11 -11.18 -19.41
C LYS A 91 14.48 -11.15 -18.77
N LEU A 92 14.62 -10.50 -17.61
CA LEU A 92 15.86 -10.50 -16.84
C LEU A 92 16.27 -11.92 -16.45
N ALA A 93 15.34 -12.78 -16.08
CA ALA A 93 15.64 -14.19 -15.78
C ALA A 93 16.26 -14.91 -16.99
N MET A 94 15.71 -14.72 -18.18
CA MET A 94 16.25 -15.32 -19.41
C MET A 94 17.60 -14.71 -19.83
N GLU A 95 17.82 -13.42 -19.61
CA GLU A 95 19.14 -12.81 -19.80
C GLU A 95 20.18 -13.34 -18.82
N THR A 96 19.78 -13.55 -17.57
CA THR A 96 20.62 -14.13 -16.52
C THR A 96 21.00 -15.56 -16.88
N LEU A 97 20.05 -16.37 -17.34
CA LEU A 97 20.31 -17.73 -17.83
C LEU A 97 21.34 -17.72 -18.97
N LYS A 98 21.15 -16.87 -19.99
CA LYS A 98 22.10 -16.75 -21.11
C LYS A 98 23.50 -16.31 -20.66
N ALA A 99 23.58 -15.40 -19.69
CA ALA A 99 24.86 -14.96 -19.13
C ALA A 99 25.55 -16.09 -18.34
N PHE A 100 24.78 -16.90 -17.63
CA PHE A 100 25.26 -18.04 -16.84
C PHE A 100 25.78 -19.19 -17.72
N GLU A 101 25.14 -19.43 -18.87
CA GLU A 101 25.57 -20.41 -19.86
C GLU A 101 26.87 -20.02 -20.58
N LYS A 102 27.14 -18.72 -20.72
CA LYS A 102 28.31 -18.22 -21.44
C LYS A 102 29.57 -18.42 -20.59
N ARG A 103 30.26 -19.55 -20.81
CA ARG A 103 31.54 -19.91 -20.16
C ARG A 103 32.53 -18.74 -20.28
N SER A 104 33.28 -18.46 -19.20
CA SER A 104 34.46 -17.58 -19.28
C SER A 104 35.45 -18.24 -20.24
N ALA A 105 35.57 -17.70 -21.46
CA ALA A 105 36.50 -18.18 -22.48
C ALA A 105 37.98 -17.78 -22.19
N SER A 106 38.30 -17.38 -20.96
CA SER A 106 39.60 -16.78 -20.60
C SER A 106 40.51 -17.66 -19.72
N LYS A 107 40.25 -18.97 -19.55
CA LYS A 107 41.35 -19.89 -19.22
C LYS A 107 42.06 -20.23 -20.53
N GLY A 108 42.94 -19.30 -20.94
CA GLY A 108 43.87 -19.49 -22.02
C GLY A 108 44.79 -20.67 -21.72
N LYS A 109 45.16 -21.36 -22.79
CA LYS A 109 46.31 -22.27 -22.90
C LYS A 109 47.47 -21.83 -22.02
N ASP A 110 47.64 -22.45 -20.87
CA ASP A 110 48.92 -22.94 -20.37
C ASP A 110 48.66 -23.73 -19.09
N GLU A 111 49.50 -24.74 -18.89
CA GLU A 111 49.55 -25.69 -17.78
C GLU A 111 48.62 -26.92 -17.93
N THR A 112 49.19 -27.89 -18.63
CA THR A 112 49.10 -29.31 -18.27
C THR A 112 49.23 -29.48 -16.75
N ASN A 113 48.11 -29.74 -16.08
CA ASN A 113 48.05 -30.60 -14.91
C ASN A 113 46.69 -31.29 -14.94
N GLU A 114 46.74 -32.60 -15.13
CA GLU A 114 45.66 -33.52 -14.80
C GLU A 114 45.47 -33.46 -13.28
N ASP A 115 44.71 -32.47 -12.81
CA ASP A 115 44.13 -32.51 -11.47
C ASP A 115 42.66 -32.93 -11.63
N GLU A 116 42.38 -34.14 -11.14
CA GLU A 116 41.05 -34.72 -10.93
C GLU A 116 40.24 -33.89 -9.90
N GLY A 117 39.96 -32.62 -10.20
CA GLY A 117 39.04 -31.77 -9.45
C GLY A 117 37.71 -31.68 -10.19
N GLY A 118 36.73 -32.52 -9.82
CA GLY A 118 35.43 -32.60 -10.47
C GLY A 118 34.81 -31.23 -10.75
N GLU A 119 34.47 -30.96 -12.02
CA GLU A 119 33.74 -29.74 -12.39
C GLU A 119 32.43 -29.70 -11.59
N ASN A 120 32.31 -28.73 -10.68
CA ASN A 120 31.12 -28.56 -9.86
C ASN A 120 29.96 -28.17 -10.80
N VAL A 121 28.91 -29.00 -10.84
CA VAL A 121 27.79 -28.82 -11.77
C VAL A 121 27.07 -27.51 -11.46
N LYS A 122 26.94 -26.65 -12.47
CA LYS A 122 26.28 -25.35 -12.33
C LYS A 122 24.78 -25.53 -12.12
N ARG A 123 24.19 -24.78 -11.18
CA ARG A 123 22.75 -24.84 -10.90
C ARG A 123 22.05 -23.51 -11.13
N PHE A 124 20.92 -23.56 -11.81
CA PHE A 124 20.05 -22.42 -12.06
C PHE A 124 18.68 -22.68 -11.45
N ILE A 125 18.33 -21.90 -10.43
CA ILE A 125 17.09 -22.03 -9.67
C ILE A 125 16.23 -20.81 -9.97
N ALA A 126 14.99 -21.03 -10.38
CA ALA A 126 14.03 -19.96 -10.60
C ALA A 126 12.82 -20.12 -9.68
N VAL A 127 12.62 -19.17 -8.78
CA VAL A 127 11.42 -19.07 -7.96
C VAL A 127 10.31 -18.51 -8.85
N SER A 128 9.43 -19.40 -9.26
CA SER A 128 8.23 -19.09 -10.02
C SER A 128 7.01 -18.99 -9.11
N SER A 129 5.81 -18.92 -9.69
CA SER A 129 4.55 -18.77 -8.96
C SER A 129 3.47 -19.72 -9.49
N VAL A 130 2.64 -20.20 -8.57
CA VAL A 130 1.38 -20.92 -8.88
C VAL A 130 0.40 -20.08 -9.71
N LEU A 131 0.65 -18.77 -9.89
CA LEU A 131 -0.09 -17.93 -10.85
C LEU A 131 -0.04 -18.46 -12.30
N SER A 132 0.97 -19.27 -12.66
CA SER A 132 1.00 -19.98 -13.95
C SER A 132 -0.09 -21.07 -14.09
N TRP A 133 -0.83 -21.34 -13.01
CA TRP A 133 -1.97 -22.25 -12.93
C TRP A 133 -3.32 -21.55 -12.86
N SER A 134 -3.39 -20.21 -12.93
CA SER A 134 -4.58 -19.44 -12.56
C SER A 134 -5.88 -19.70 -13.33
N LYS A 135 -5.83 -20.40 -14.46
CA LYS A 135 -7.01 -20.86 -15.24
C LYS A 135 -7.18 -22.38 -15.24
N SER A 136 -6.42 -23.10 -14.42
CA SER A 136 -6.60 -24.53 -14.18
C SER A 136 -7.89 -24.75 -13.39
N ALA A 137 -8.43 -25.98 -13.43
CA ALA A 137 -9.57 -26.32 -12.58
C ALA A 137 -9.20 -26.14 -11.09
N PRO A 138 -10.15 -25.80 -10.20
CA PRO A 138 -9.83 -25.61 -8.78
C PRO A 138 -9.21 -26.83 -8.09
N PHE A 139 -9.59 -28.01 -8.56
CA PHE A 139 -9.16 -29.33 -8.07
C PHE A 139 -8.56 -30.15 -9.21
N ALA A 140 -7.81 -31.20 -8.86
CA ALA A 140 -7.23 -32.11 -9.83
C ALA A 140 -8.29 -32.93 -10.57
N ALA A 141 -7.93 -33.42 -11.76
CA ALA A 141 -8.84 -34.23 -12.59
C ALA A 141 -9.19 -35.58 -11.96
N SER A 142 -8.38 -36.06 -11.02
CA SER A 142 -8.52 -37.35 -10.33
C SER A 142 -9.72 -37.43 -9.36
N GLY A 143 -10.42 -36.31 -9.12
CA GLY A 143 -11.66 -36.27 -8.32
C GLY A 143 -11.95 -34.87 -7.76
N SER A 144 -13.23 -34.56 -7.51
CA SER A 144 -13.71 -33.21 -7.14
C SER A 144 -13.15 -32.64 -5.83
N ASN A 145 -12.47 -33.46 -5.02
CA ASN A 145 -11.83 -33.07 -3.76
C ASN A 145 -10.32 -33.37 -3.71
N SER A 146 -9.72 -33.78 -4.82
CA SER A 146 -8.27 -34.02 -4.88
C SER A 146 -7.53 -32.73 -5.22
N GLY A 147 -6.49 -32.40 -4.47
CA GLY A 147 -5.61 -31.27 -4.79
C GLY A 147 -4.71 -31.60 -5.99
N HIS A 148 -4.29 -30.57 -6.73
CA HIS A 148 -3.24 -30.72 -7.75
C HIS A 148 -1.95 -31.18 -7.10
N VAL A 149 -1.25 -32.09 -7.77
CA VAL A 149 0.07 -32.55 -7.35
C VAL A 149 1.16 -31.96 -8.24
N GLU A 150 2.40 -32.04 -7.79
CA GLU A 150 3.57 -31.49 -8.49
C GLU A 150 3.69 -31.95 -9.95
N ASP A 151 3.33 -33.21 -10.25
CA ASP A 151 3.44 -33.77 -11.61
C ASP A 151 2.38 -33.22 -12.58
N ASP A 152 1.30 -32.62 -12.07
CA ASP A 152 0.25 -32.02 -12.89
C ASP A 152 0.72 -30.76 -13.61
N PHE A 153 1.92 -30.23 -13.29
CA PHE A 153 2.40 -28.96 -13.83
C PHE A 153 2.34 -28.93 -15.36
N LYS A 154 2.60 -30.03 -16.05
CA LYS A 154 2.57 -30.07 -17.53
C LYS A 154 1.20 -29.71 -18.12
N SER A 155 0.10 -30.03 -17.42
CA SER A 155 -1.27 -29.81 -17.89
C SER A 155 -1.86 -28.46 -17.45
N ARG A 156 -1.14 -27.70 -16.60
CA ARG A 156 -1.59 -26.42 -16.04
C ARG A 156 -1.97 -25.39 -17.10
N ARG A 157 -2.94 -24.53 -16.78
CA ARG A 157 -3.42 -23.45 -17.65
C ARG A 157 -3.24 -22.08 -16.98
N PRO A 158 -2.46 -21.16 -17.57
CA PRO A 158 -2.32 -19.79 -17.07
C PRO A 158 -3.41 -18.88 -17.64
N ALA A 159 -3.75 -17.81 -16.90
CA ALA A 159 -4.41 -16.64 -17.50
C ALA A 159 -3.48 -15.94 -18.51
N ARG A 160 -4.06 -15.09 -19.37
CA ARG A 160 -3.31 -14.33 -20.39
C ARG A 160 -2.15 -13.53 -19.77
N LYS A 161 -2.35 -12.88 -18.61
CA LYS A 161 -1.31 -12.15 -17.87
C LYS A 161 -0.09 -13.02 -17.51
N TYR A 162 -0.28 -14.31 -17.25
CA TYR A 162 0.77 -15.23 -16.81
C TYR A 162 1.24 -16.21 -17.89
N THR A 163 0.91 -15.93 -19.17
CA THR A 163 1.37 -16.78 -20.27
C THR A 163 2.88 -16.68 -20.46
N GLU A 164 3.44 -15.47 -20.37
CA GLU A 164 4.90 -15.25 -20.46
C GLU A 164 5.65 -15.96 -19.33
N LEU A 165 5.11 -15.95 -18.11
CA LEU A 165 5.64 -16.70 -16.96
C LEU A 165 5.75 -18.20 -17.30
N LYS A 166 4.67 -18.82 -17.78
CA LYS A 166 4.68 -20.24 -18.17
C LYS A 166 5.68 -20.53 -19.30
N THR A 167 5.80 -19.61 -20.26
CA THR A 167 6.77 -19.74 -21.35
C THR A 167 8.21 -19.70 -20.83
N ALA A 168 8.54 -18.76 -19.94
CA ALA A 168 9.85 -18.66 -19.31
C ALA A 168 10.18 -19.90 -18.48
N GLU A 169 9.21 -20.41 -17.70
CA GLU A 169 9.36 -21.68 -16.97
C GLU A 169 9.74 -22.84 -17.92
N THR A 170 9.03 -22.95 -19.05
CA THR A 170 9.29 -24.02 -20.03
C THR A 170 10.68 -23.88 -20.66
N GLN A 171 11.11 -22.65 -20.96
CA GLN A 171 12.43 -22.39 -21.53
C GLN A 171 13.55 -22.74 -20.54
N ILE A 172 13.42 -22.35 -19.27
CA ILE A 172 14.40 -22.70 -18.22
C ILE A 172 14.48 -24.22 -18.06
N LEU A 173 13.35 -24.93 -17.99
CA LEU A 173 13.34 -26.40 -17.91
C LEU A 173 14.01 -27.08 -19.12
N SER A 174 13.91 -26.47 -20.31
CA SER A 174 14.52 -26.98 -21.54
C SER A 174 16.03 -26.77 -21.61
N ALA A 175 16.58 -25.83 -20.84
CA ALA A 175 18.02 -25.55 -20.79
C ALA A 175 18.80 -26.59 -19.96
N TYR A 176 18.10 -27.47 -19.23
CA TYR A 176 18.70 -28.56 -18.48
C TYR A 176 19.63 -29.42 -19.35
N ARG A 177 20.88 -29.58 -18.90
CA ARG A 177 21.90 -30.43 -19.52
C ARG A 177 22.59 -31.24 -18.44
N ALA A 178 22.40 -32.57 -18.48
CA ALA A 178 22.94 -33.47 -17.46
C ALA A 178 24.47 -33.31 -17.33
N GLY A 179 24.95 -33.09 -16.11
CA GLY A 179 26.38 -32.89 -15.82
C GLY A 179 26.95 -31.51 -16.20
N GLU A 180 26.20 -30.66 -16.92
CA GLU A 180 26.65 -29.31 -17.30
C GLU A 180 25.87 -28.21 -16.57
N LEU A 181 24.54 -28.25 -16.68
CA LEU A 181 23.63 -27.24 -16.16
C LEU A 181 22.36 -27.91 -15.61
N GLU A 182 22.24 -27.88 -14.29
CA GLU A 182 21.02 -28.24 -13.60
C GLU A 182 20.07 -27.05 -13.54
N THR A 183 18.81 -27.27 -13.87
CA THR A 183 17.76 -26.24 -13.80
C THR A 183 16.64 -26.72 -12.90
N CYS A 184 16.21 -25.87 -11.97
CA CYS A 184 15.10 -26.14 -11.07
C CYS A 184 14.12 -24.96 -11.07
N ILE A 185 12.83 -25.27 -11.15
CA ILE A 185 11.76 -24.31 -10.97
C ILE A 185 11.08 -24.60 -9.66
N VAL A 186 10.96 -23.59 -8.81
CA VAL A 186 10.16 -23.67 -7.58
C VAL A 186 8.86 -22.92 -7.84
N GLY A 187 7.78 -23.64 -8.09
CA GLY A 187 6.43 -23.06 -8.22
C GLY A 187 5.90 -22.70 -6.83
N ALA A 188 6.17 -21.48 -6.38
CA ALA A 188 5.76 -21.01 -5.07
C ALA A 188 4.28 -20.60 -5.03
N GLY A 189 3.62 -20.90 -3.91
CA GLY A 189 2.34 -20.31 -3.54
C GLY A 189 2.41 -18.78 -3.48
N LEU A 190 1.28 -18.13 -3.19
CA LEU A 190 1.26 -16.73 -2.80
C LEU A 190 2.10 -16.55 -1.54
N ILE A 191 3.09 -15.66 -1.62
CA ILE A 191 4.11 -15.54 -0.57
C ILE A 191 3.57 -14.60 0.51
N TYR A 192 3.53 -15.07 1.75
CA TYR A 192 3.23 -14.25 2.92
C TYR A 192 4.43 -14.10 3.84
N GLY A 193 4.47 -12.96 4.53
CA GLY A 193 5.62 -12.49 5.31
C GLY A 193 6.52 -11.54 4.51
N GLY A 194 7.29 -10.73 5.23
CA GLY A 194 8.12 -9.67 4.69
C GLY A 194 7.34 -8.48 4.13
N ALA A 195 8.07 -7.49 3.63
CA ALA A 195 7.52 -6.22 3.17
C ALA A 195 6.80 -6.29 1.81
N GLN A 196 6.98 -7.39 1.06
CA GLN A 196 6.53 -7.55 -0.33
C GLN A 196 5.40 -8.60 -0.46
N SER A 197 4.73 -8.92 0.64
CA SER A 197 3.63 -9.90 0.71
C SER A 197 2.41 -9.44 -0.10
N GLN A 198 1.77 -10.36 -0.84
CA GLN A 198 0.50 -10.08 -1.55
C GLN A 198 -0.67 -9.82 -0.60
N LEU A 199 -0.54 -10.20 0.67
CA LEU A 199 -1.55 -9.96 1.70
C LEU A 199 -1.41 -8.57 2.34
N GLN A 200 -0.40 -7.79 1.97
CA GLN A 200 -0.12 -6.47 2.55
C GLN A 200 -1.34 -5.56 2.56
N LEU A 201 -2.18 -5.60 1.53
CA LEU A 201 -3.42 -4.82 1.46
C LEU A 201 -4.35 -5.13 2.65
N ILE A 202 -4.53 -6.41 2.98
CA ILE A 202 -5.41 -6.87 4.06
C ILE A 202 -4.89 -6.41 5.42
N PHE A 203 -3.58 -6.57 5.66
CA PHE A 203 -2.95 -6.11 6.90
C PHE A 203 -2.98 -4.59 7.03
N ARG A 204 -2.76 -3.85 5.94
CA ARG A 204 -2.79 -2.38 5.90
C ARG A 204 -4.20 -1.84 6.18
N GLU A 205 -5.22 -2.40 5.54
CA GLU A 205 -6.63 -2.02 5.77
C GLU A 205 -7.01 -2.25 7.24
N ALA A 206 -6.70 -3.44 7.79
CA ALA A 206 -6.96 -3.75 9.19
C ALA A 206 -6.22 -2.79 10.15
N TRP A 207 -4.99 -2.40 9.80
CA TRP A 207 -4.19 -1.49 10.60
C TRP A 207 -4.74 -0.06 10.61
N LEU A 208 -5.11 0.47 9.43
CA LEU A 208 -5.60 1.85 9.23
C LEU A 208 -7.03 2.08 9.71
N HIS A 209 -7.89 1.07 9.58
CA HIS A 209 -9.30 1.16 9.91
C HIS A 209 -9.71 0.11 10.97
N PRO A 210 -9.07 0.09 12.14
CA PRO A 210 -9.24 -0.97 13.13
C PRO A 210 -10.65 -1.04 13.70
N ASP A 211 -11.37 0.09 13.74
CA ASP A 211 -12.73 0.17 14.27
C ASP A 211 -13.80 -0.24 13.24
N ARG A 212 -13.43 -0.37 11.96
CA ARG A 212 -14.35 -0.82 10.89
C ARG A 212 -14.28 -2.35 10.73
N PRO A 213 -15.36 -3.01 10.28
CA PRO A 213 -15.26 -4.37 9.80
C PRO A 213 -14.28 -4.45 8.62
N LEU A 214 -13.37 -5.42 8.65
CA LEU A 214 -12.34 -5.60 7.63
C LEU A 214 -12.98 -6.02 6.30
N LEU A 215 -12.64 -5.33 5.22
CA LEU A 215 -13.11 -5.67 3.88
C LEU A 215 -12.43 -6.96 3.39
N VAL A 216 -13.23 -7.93 2.96
CA VAL A 216 -12.72 -9.12 2.28
C VAL A 216 -12.48 -8.78 0.81
N PRO A 217 -11.23 -8.84 0.30
CA PRO A 217 -10.92 -8.42 -1.07
C PRO A 217 -11.34 -9.49 -2.09
N SER A 218 -12.65 -9.61 -2.32
CA SER A 218 -13.25 -10.54 -3.29
C SER A 218 -13.94 -9.78 -4.42
N LEU A 219 -13.51 -10.05 -5.66
CA LEU A 219 -14.06 -9.43 -6.86
C LEU A 219 -15.25 -10.21 -7.46
N ALA A 220 -15.45 -11.45 -7.02
CA ALA A 220 -16.55 -12.29 -7.49
C ALA A 220 -17.91 -11.71 -7.03
N THR A 221 -18.83 -11.53 -7.98
CA THR A 221 -20.22 -11.17 -7.68
C THR A 221 -20.85 -12.26 -6.83
N GLN A 222 -21.88 -11.96 -6.00
CA GLN A 222 -22.52 -12.97 -5.14
C GLN A 222 -22.98 -14.22 -5.90
N THR A 223 -23.26 -14.06 -7.19
CA THR A 223 -23.70 -15.11 -8.14
C THR A 223 -22.58 -16.02 -8.67
N GLN A 224 -21.29 -15.67 -8.48
CA GLN A 224 -20.15 -16.44 -8.96
C GLN A 224 -19.42 -17.14 -7.81
N LEU A 225 -19.30 -18.46 -7.85
CA LEU A 225 -18.50 -19.22 -6.90
C LEU A 225 -17.02 -19.29 -7.32
N PRO A 226 -16.06 -19.18 -6.37
CA PRO A 226 -16.24 -18.82 -4.96
C PRO A 226 -16.46 -17.31 -4.77
N SER A 227 -17.59 -16.91 -4.18
CA SER A 227 -17.89 -15.53 -3.80
C SER A 227 -17.44 -15.26 -2.36
N GLN A 228 -17.38 -13.98 -1.98
CA GLN A 228 -17.19 -13.55 -0.57
C GLN A 228 -15.92 -14.08 0.12
N GLY A 229 -14.86 -14.34 -0.66
CA GLY A 229 -13.57 -14.82 -0.14
C GLY A 229 -13.56 -16.30 0.30
N LEU A 230 -14.53 -17.11 -0.14
CA LEU A 230 -14.54 -18.56 0.13
C LEU A 230 -13.52 -19.36 -0.71
N ASN A 231 -12.68 -18.67 -1.46
CA ASN A 231 -11.65 -19.29 -2.27
C ASN A 231 -10.49 -19.80 -1.42
N LEU A 232 -10.04 -21.01 -1.73
CA LEU A 232 -8.77 -21.57 -1.28
C LEU A 232 -7.61 -20.89 -2.01
N LEU A 233 -6.76 -20.22 -1.23
CA LEU A 233 -5.56 -19.55 -1.72
C LEU A 233 -4.33 -20.43 -1.45
N PRO A 234 -3.63 -20.89 -2.50
CA PRO A 234 -2.39 -21.64 -2.30
C PRO A 234 -1.28 -20.69 -1.87
N MET A 235 -0.85 -20.79 -0.61
CA MET A 235 0.12 -19.86 -0.02
C MET A 235 1.40 -20.58 0.44
N VAL A 236 2.46 -19.81 0.68
CA VAL A 236 3.70 -20.30 1.28
C VAL A 236 4.37 -19.20 2.10
N SER A 237 4.93 -19.57 3.25
CA SER A 237 5.70 -18.62 4.06
C SER A 237 6.99 -18.22 3.36
N LEU A 238 7.32 -16.93 3.41
CA LEU A 238 8.61 -16.39 3.00
C LEU A 238 9.80 -17.17 3.58
N TYR A 239 9.74 -17.49 4.87
CA TYR A 239 10.82 -18.14 5.62
C TYR A 239 11.03 -19.59 5.19
N ASP A 240 9.93 -20.32 5.01
CA ASP A 240 9.96 -21.72 4.53
C ASP A 240 10.38 -21.80 3.06
N LEU A 241 9.93 -20.84 2.24
CA LEU A 241 10.37 -20.74 0.84
C LEU A 241 11.87 -20.44 0.75
N ALA A 242 12.38 -19.51 1.57
CA ALA A 242 13.81 -19.20 1.63
C ALA A 242 14.63 -20.42 2.06
N LEU A 243 14.14 -21.19 3.05
CA LEU A 243 14.77 -22.43 3.49
C LEU A 243 14.80 -23.49 2.38
N LEU A 244 13.69 -23.72 1.69
CA LEU A 244 13.63 -24.67 0.57
C LEU A 244 14.59 -24.28 -0.55
N VAL A 245 14.57 -23.02 -0.98
CA VAL A 245 15.45 -22.51 -2.04
C VAL A 245 16.92 -22.62 -1.62
N PHE A 246 17.23 -22.31 -0.36
CA PHE A 246 18.56 -22.53 0.20
C PHE A 246 18.97 -24.01 0.13
N ARG A 247 18.10 -24.96 0.51
CA ARG A 247 18.41 -26.40 0.45
C ARG A 247 18.67 -26.86 -0.99
N VAL A 248 17.90 -26.37 -1.97
CA VAL A 248 18.15 -26.64 -3.39
C VAL A 248 19.48 -26.02 -3.85
N ALA A 249 19.79 -24.81 -3.39
CA ALA A 249 21.03 -24.11 -3.74
C ALA A 249 22.25 -24.81 -3.15
N ALA A 250 22.23 -25.14 -1.86
CA ALA A 250 23.35 -25.72 -1.12
C ALA A 250 23.53 -27.23 -1.36
N SER A 251 22.55 -27.91 -1.95
CA SER A 251 22.64 -29.36 -2.19
C SER A 251 23.82 -29.73 -3.10
N PRO A 252 24.65 -30.72 -2.75
CA PRO A 252 25.69 -31.23 -3.64
C PRO A 252 25.10 -32.09 -4.76
N THR A 253 23.89 -32.62 -4.60
CA THR A 253 23.21 -33.48 -5.59
C THR A 253 22.16 -32.71 -6.38
N ALA A 254 21.84 -33.24 -7.58
CA ALA A 254 20.78 -32.71 -8.42
C ALA A 254 19.43 -32.67 -7.68
N PRO A 255 18.58 -31.66 -7.95
CA PRO A 255 17.25 -31.61 -7.39
C PRO A 255 16.43 -32.86 -7.76
N PRO A 256 15.60 -33.39 -6.84
CA PRO A 256 14.84 -34.63 -7.03
C PRO A 256 13.88 -34.54 -8.22
N LYS A 257 13.31 -33.35 -8.44
CA LYS A 257 12.55 -33.01 -9.65
C LYS A 257 12.96 -31.63 -10.18
N LYS A 258 12.76 -31.44 -11.48
CA LYS A 258 13.03 -30.17 -12.16
C LYS A 258 12.01 -29.08 -11.84
N TYR A 259 10.79 -29.47 -11.44
CA TYR A 259 9.74 -28.57 -10.98
C TYR A 259 9.35 -29.00 -9.57
N LEU A 260 9.55 -28.12 -8.60
CA LEU A 260 9.20 -28.30 -7.20
C LEU A 260 8.00 -27.42 -6.89
N LEU A 261 6.96 -27.98 -6.28
CA LEU A 261 5.81 -27.21 -5.83
C LEU A 261 5.98 -26.81 -4.36
N ALA A 262 5.94 -25.51 -4.06
CA ALA A 262 6.12 -24.99 -2.71
C ALA A 262 4.85 -24.29 -2.23
N VAL A 263 3.96 -25.05 -1.59
CA VAL A 263 2.69 -24.59 -1.00
C VAL A 263 2.55 -25.22 0.38
N ASP A 264 2.15 -24.44 1.37
CA ASP A 264 1.92 -24.94 2.72
C ASP A 264 0.71 -25.88 2.79
N LYS A 265 0.71 -26.76 3.79
CA LYS A 265 -0.33 -27.80 3.94
C LYS A 265 -1.68 -27.18 4.32
N ALA A 266 -1.68 -26.12 5.13
CA ALA A 266 -2.89 -25.51 5.66
C ALA A 266 -3.73 -24.80 4.59
N SER A 267 -3.08 -24.21 3.58
CA SER A 267 -3.72 -23.53 2.44
C SER A 267 -4.74 -24.39 1.68
N GLY A 268 -4.59 -25.72 1.74
CA GLY A 268 -5.56 -26.64 1.13
C GLY A 268 -6.94 -26.63 1.79
N ASN A 269 -7.05 -26.08 3.00
CA ASN A 269 -8.28 -26.06 3.80
C ASN A 269 -8.68 -24.64 4.28
N THR A 270 -7.77 -23.66 4.29
CA THR A 270 -8.06 -22.29 4.72
C THR A 270 -8.51 -21.40 3.57
N THR A 271 -9.60 -20.66 3.76
CA THR A 271 -10.09 -19.69 2.77
C THR A 271 -9.49 -18.30 2.97
N LEU A 272 -9.59 -17.43 1.96
CA LEU A 272 -9.27 -16.01 2.10
C LEU A 272 -10.08 -15.36 3.23
N ARG A 273 -11.35 -15.74 3.39
CA ARG A 273 -12.22 -15.23 4.46
C ARG A 273 -11.72 -15.61 5.85
N ASP A 274 -11.23 -16.83 6.03
CA ASP A 274 -10.65 -17.29 7.31
C ASP A 274 -9.40 -16.48 7.66
N VAL A 275 -8.53 -16.22 6.68
CA VAL A 275 -7.35 -15.36 6.85
C VAL A 275 -7.77 -13.94 7.23
N CYS A 276 -8.74 -13.34 6.53
CA CYS A 276 -9.24 -12.01 6.86
C CYS A 276 -9.84 -11.98 8.27
N ARG A 277 -10.59 -13.01 8.68
CA ARG A 277 -11.16 -13.09 10.04
C ARG A 277 -10.05 -13.11 11.08
N GLY A 278 -9.03 -13.95 10.90
CA GLY A 278 -7.88 -13.99 11.80
C GLY A 278 -7.15 -12.64 11.89
N VAL A 279 -6.93 -11.98 10.75
CA VAL A 279 -6.28 -10.65 10.73
C VAL A 279 -7.12 -9.63 11.46
N SER A 280 -8.45 -9.61 11.21
CA SER A 280 -9.39 -8.72 11.88
C SER A 280 -9.39 -8.93 13.40
N THR A 281 -9.30 -10.18 13.88
CA THR A 281 -9.24 -10.48 15.32
C THR A 281 -8.00 -9.90 16.01
N LEU A 282 -6.85 -9.90 15.35
CA LEU A 282 -5.59 -9.42 15.95
C LEU A 282 -5.37 -7.92 15.80
N LEU A 283 -5.73 -7.37 14.63
CA LEU A 283 -5.42 -6.00 14.24
C LEU A 283 -6.62 -5.05 14.19
N ALA A 284 -7.85 -5.54 14.18
CA ALA A 284 -9.04 -4.70 14.00
C ALA A 284 -10.18 -5.15 14.95
N SER A 285 -11.43 -5.06 14.47
CA SER A 285 -12.66 -5.30 15.21
C SER A 285 -13.08 -6.78 15.33
N GLY A 286 -12.33 -7.71 14.73
CA GLY A 286 -12.75 -9.12 14.58
C GLY A 286 -13.87 -9.37 13.57
N ARG A 287 -14.52 -8.31 13.06
CA ARG A 287 -15.64 -8.40 12.11
C ARG A 287 -15.16 -8.27 10.66
N LEU A 288 -15.95 -8.81 9.76
CA LEU A 288 -15.72 -8.74 8.31
C LEU A 288 -16.88 -8.03 7.62
N ARG A 289 -16.60 -7.35 6.51
CA ARG A 289 -17.59 -6.87 5.55
C ARG A 289 -17.26 -7.37 4.15
N ASP A 290 -18.31 -7.65 3.40
CA ASP A 290 -18.21 -7.98 1.99
C ASP A 290 -18.38 -6.72 1.13
N ARG A 291 -17.98 -6.81 -0.14
CA ARG A 291 -18.32 -5.77 -1.13
C ARG A 291 -19.81 -5.90 -1.44
N GLU A 292 -20.59 -4.87 -1.14
CA GLU A 292 -22.02 -4.84 -1.49
C GLU A 292 -22.17 -4.44 -2.97
N ASP A 293 -23.12 -5.05 -3.69
CA ASP A 293 -23.34 -4.83 -5.13
C ASP A 293 -24.08 -3.49 -5.44
N THR A 294 -24.31 -2.62 -4.44
CA THR A 294 -25.20 -1.45 -4.55
C THR A 294 -24.54 -0.12 -4.27
N SER A 295 -24.35 0.67 -5.34
CA SER A 295 -23.82 2.04 -5.42
C SER A 295 -23.98 2.93 -4.17
N SER A 296 -23.17 2.67 -3.15
CA SER A 296 -23.10 3.43 -1.91
C SER A 296 -21.80 4.25 -1.86
N ALA A 297 -21.70 5.23 -0.94
CA ALA A 297 -20.45 5.97 -0.74
C ALA A 297 -19.28 5.08 -0.29
N ALA A 298 -19.58 3.92 0.33
CA ALA A 298 -18.58 2.92 0.70
C ALA A 298 -18.02 2.16 -0.53
N ASP A 299 -18.77 2.11 -1.63
CA ASP A 299 -18.33 1.50 -2.88
C ASP A 299 -17.36 2.40 -3.63
N ALA A 300 -17.53 3.72 -3.56
CA ALA A 300 -16.55 4.66 -4.10
C ALA A 300 -15.18 4.56 -3.37
N GLU A 301 -15.18 4.22 -2.08
CA GLU A 301 -13.97 3.97 -1.28
C GLU A 301 -13.40 2.57 -1.55
N ALA A 302 -14.23 1.54 -1.70
CA ALA A 302 -13.82 0.19 -2.08
C ALA A 302 -13.31 0.08 -3.54
N ASP A 303 -13.90 0.82 -4.48
CA ASP A 303 -13.45 0.94 -5.86
C ASP A 303 -12.22 1.87 -5.98
N ALA A 304 -12.06 2.86 -5.10
CA ALA A 304 -10.83 3.65 -4.97
C ALA A 304 -9.67 2.86 -4.36
N LEU A 305 -9.96 1.83 -3.54
CA LEU A 305 -9.01 0.80 -3.06
C LEU A 305 -8.63 -0.23 -4.15
N LEU A 306 -9.18 -0.11 -5.36
CA LEU A 306 -8.94 -0.99 -6.50
C LEU A 306 -8.33 -0.22 -7.69
N LEU A 307 -7.74 0.95 -7.45
CA LEU A 307 -6.96 1.68 -8.45
C LEU A 307 -5.85 0.77 -9.02
N ASP A 308 -5.37 1.08 -10.23
CA ASP A 308 -4.51 0.19 -11.03
C ASP A 308 -3.30 -0.43 -10.27
N GLU A 309 -2.73 0.25 -9.26
CA GLU A 309 -1.64 -0.28 -8.41
C GLU A 309 -2.11 -1.38 -7.42
N GLU A 310 -3.35 -1.27 -6.94
CA GLU A 310 -3.96 -2.24 -6.01
C GLU A 310 -4.60 -3.41 -6.77
N GLU A 311 -4.96 -3.25 -8.05
CA GLU A 311 -5.41 -4.35 -8.91
C GLU A 311 -4.36 -5.47 -9.00
N GLU A 312 -3.07 -5.13 -9.02
CA GLU A 312 -1.96 -6.10 -9.02
C GLU A 312 -1.88 -6.91 -7.73
N LEU A 313 -2.26 -6.33 -6.59
CA LEU A 313 -2.29 -7.00 -5.29
C LEU A 313 -3.58 -7.81 -5.10
N VAL A 314 -4.71 -7.35 -5.63
CA VAL A 314 -6.01 -8.01 -5.48
C VAL A 314 -6.20 -9.17 -6.45
N THR A 315 -5.68 -9.07 -7.68
CA THR A 315 -5.85 -10.11 -8.71
C THR A 315 -5.35 -11.50 -8.25
N PRO A 316 -4.15 -11.65 -7.65
CA PRO A 316 -3.69 -12.92 -7.08
C PRO A 316 -4.61 -13.47 -5.98
N LEU A 317 -5.29 -12.61 -5.21
CA LEU A 317 -6.20 -13.01 -4.13
C LEU A 317 -7.52 -13.60 -4.66
N GLN A 318 -7.76 -13.57 -5.98
CA GLN A 318 -8.93 -14.20 -6.62
C GLN A 318 -8.67 -15.65 -7.06
N LEU A 319 -7.48 -16.21 -6.79
CA LEU A 319 -7.20 -17.60 -7.11
C LEU A 319 -8.10 -18.55 -6.32
N HIS A 320 -8.52 -19.62 -6.97
CA HIS A 320 -9.18 -20.75 -6.30
C HIS A 320 -8.53 -22.03 -6.76
N LEU A 321 -7.50 -22.47 -6.03
CA LEU A 321 -6.71 -23.65 -6.35
C LEU A 321 -6.34 -24.40 -5.07
N ARG A 322 -6.50 -25.72 -5.10
CA ARG A 322 -6.05 -26.61 -4.03
C ARG A 322 -4.87 -27.44 -4.51
N PHE A 323 -3.80 -27.48 -3.74
CA PHE A 323 -2.66 -28.35 -3.98
C PHE A 323 -2.52 -29.39 -2.86
N ASP A 324 -2.04 -30.57 -3.22
CA ASP A 324 -1.61 -31.60 -2.27
C ASP A 324 -0.09 -31.76 -2.35
N THR A 325 0.60 -31.32 -1.29
CA THR A 325 2.06 -31.39 -1.18
C THR A 325 2.53 -32.50 -0.25
N SER A 326 1.64 -33.38 0.24
CA SER A 326 1.98 -34.45 1.19
C SER A 326 3.05 -35.41 0.67
N ALA A 327 3.01 -35.73 -0.62
CA ALA A 327 4.00 -36.55 -1.33
C ALA A 327 4.96 -35.70 -2.22
N GLY A 328 5.04 -34.40 -1.97
CA GLY A 328 5.86 -33.48 -2.76
C GLY A 328 7.36 -33.73 -2.59
N ALA A 329 8.15 -33.49 -3.66
CA ALA A 329 9.59 -33.73 -3.63
C ALA A 329 10.34 -32.82 -2.63
N MET A 330 9.73 -31.72 -2.20
CA MET A 330 10.25 -30.81 -1.17
C MET A 330 10.59 -31.51 0.16
N HIS A 331 9.86 -32.57 0.53
CA HIS A 331 10.10 -33.32 1.78
C HIS A 331 11.38 -34.16 1.76
N SER A 332 11.98 -34.36 0.59
CA SER A 332 13.32 -34.98 0.49
C SER A 332 14.47 -33.99 0.72
N LEU A 333 14.18 -32.69 0.73
CA LEU A 333 15.16 -31.60 0.84
C LEU A 333 15.12 -30.88 2.20
N VAL A 334 13.94 -30.83 2.82
CA VAL A 334 13.71 -30.16 4.11
C VAL A 334 13.05 -31.18 5.04
N ALA A 335 13.64 -31.41 6.21
CA ALA A 335 13.09 -32.35 7.17
C ALA A 335 11.82 -31.79 7.84
N PRO A 336 10.88 -32.64 8.30
CA PRO A 336 9.64 -32.20 8.92
C PRO A 336 9.80 -31.20 10.07
N GLU A 337 10.87 -31.34 10.87
CA GLU A 337 11.12 -30.49 12.05
C GLU A 337 11.70 -29.11 11.68
N GLU A 338 12.23 -28.94 10.47
CA GLU A 338 12.85 -27.69 10.03
C GLU A 338 11.84 -26.70 9.44
N TRP A 339 10.68 -27.20 9.02
CA TRP A 339 9.59 -26.36 8.54
C TRP A 339 9.03 -25.52 9.68
N ARG A 340 9.02 -24.19 9.50
CA ARG A 340 8.51 -23.26 10.51
C ARG A 340 7.00 -23.10 10.43
N HIS A 341 6.46 -22.98 9.21
CA HIS A 341 5.08 -22.60 8.99
C HIS A 341 4.30 -23.57 8.09
N TYR A 342 4.96 -24.47 7.36
CA TYR A 342 4.35 -25.42 6.41
C TYR A 342 3.08 -26.12 6.93
N SER A 343 3.11 -26.62 8.17
CA SER A 343 2.03 -27.45 8.71
C SER A 343 0.76 -26.67 9.05
N HIS A 344 0.91 -25.47 9.63
CA HIS A 344 -0.21 -24.65 10.14
C HIS A 344 -0.48 -23.39 9.31
N GLY A 345 0.37 -23.12 8.31
CA GLY A 345 0.30 -22.00 7.39
C GLY A 345 0.31 -20.64 8.07
N LEU A 346 -0.26 -19.66 7.36
CA LEU A 346 -0.42 -18.29 7.85
C LEU A 346 -1.35 -18.22 9.06
N LEU A 347 -2.54 -18.82 8.98
CA LEU A 347 -3.57 -18.65 10.01
C LEU A 347 -3.14 -19.19 11.38
N GLY A 348 -2.47 -20.35 11.42
CA GLY A 348 -1.99 -20.91 12.68
C GLY A 348 -0.78 -20.19 13.29
N ASN A 349 -0.08 -19.37 12.49
CA ASN A 349 1.09 -18.59 12.91
C ASN A 349 0.83 -17.08 12.83
N LEU A 350 -0.43 -16.66 12.81
CA LEU A 350 -0.78 -15.30 12.40
C LEU A 350 -0.21 -14.22 13.32
N ALA A 351 -0.10 -14.49 14.63
CA ALA A 351 0.50 -13.57 15.59
C ALA A 351 1.94 -13.19 15.19
N PHE A 352 2.75 -14.17 14.79
CA PHE A 352 4.10 -13.94 14.28
C PHE A 352 4.08 -13.07 13.00
N PHE A 353 3.16 -13.35 12.07
CA PHE A 353 3.08 -12.57 10.83
C PHE A 353 2.54 -11.16 11.00
N VAL A 354 1.74 -10.90 12.05
CA VAL A 354 1.38 -9.54 12.45
C VAL A 354 2.63 -8.78 12.92
N ASP A 355 3.48 -9.37 13.76
CA ASP A 355 4.73 -8.73 14.19
C ASP A 355 5.74 -8.59 13.05
N ASP A 356 5.80 -9.58 12.18
CA ASP A 356 6.56 -9.52 10.95
C ASP A 356 6.12 -8.34 10.06
N PHE A 357 4.81 -8.17 9.86
CA PHE A 357 4.25 -7.04 9.12
C PHE A 357 4.60 -5.69 9.77
N ILE A 358 4.40 -5.55 11.09
CA ILE A 358 4.72 -4.32 11.84
C ILE A 358 6.21 -3.97 11.67
N ARG A 359 7.11 -4.95 11.80
CA ARG A 359 8.56 -4.74 11.64
C ARG A 359 8.94 -4.45 10.19
N ALA A 360 8.43 -5.21 9.24
CA ALA A 360 8.75 -5.09 7.82
C ALA A 360 8.27 -3.76 7.22
N MET A 361 7.13 -3.26 7.70
CA MET A 361 6.58 -1.96 7.31
C MET A 361 7.10 -0.80 8.17
N ASP A 362 7.93 -1.09 9.17
CA ASP A 362 8.50 -0.13 10.13
C ASP A 362 7.40 0.72 10.79
N LEU A 363 6.31 0.09 11.23
CA LEU A 363 5.18 0.78 11.82
C LEU A 363 5.48 1.18 13.26
N ARG A 364 5.32 2.47 13.56
CA ARG A 364 5.71 3.07 14.84
C ARG A 364 4.53 3.85 15.45
N PRO A 365 3.65 3.18 16.21
CA PRO A 365 2.53 3.85 16.89
C PRO A 365 3.04 4.92 17.86
N VAL A 366 2.47 6.13 17.79
CA VAL A 366 2.91 7.27 18.62
C VAL A 366 1.99 7.44 19.81
N ARG A 367 2.50 7.16 21.01
CA ARG A 367 1.72 7.12 22.26
C ARG A 367 2.18 8.27 23.14
N THR A 368 1.44 9.38 23.06
CA THR A 368 1.83 10.66 23.66
C THR A 368 0.98 10.97 24.87
N VAL A 369 1.63 11.32 25.97
CA VAL A 369 1.01 11.89 27.17
C VAL A 369 1.40 13.36 27.27
N ILE A 370 0.43 14.24 27.49
CA ILE A 370 0.66 15.69 27.62
C ILE A 370 0.18 16.14 28.99
N LEU A 371 1.14 16.56 29.81
CA LEU A 371 0.93 17.05 31.17
C LEU A 371 1.17 18.56 31.24
N GLY A 372 0.68 19.17 32.29
CA GLY A 372 0.89 20.59 32.55
C GLY A 372 -0.14 21.17 33.49
N ALA A 373 0.19 22.32 34.09
CA ALA A 373 -0.69 23.04 34.99
C ALA A 373 -2.04 23.43 34.34
N PRO A 374 -3.08 23.75 35.12
CA PRO A 374 -4.30 24.36 34.59
C PRO A 374 -3.98 25.61 33.76
N ARG A 375 -4.68 25.84 32.64
CA ARG A 375 -4.48 26.98 31.72
C ARG A 375 -3.09 27.07 31.02
N ALA A 376 -2.24 26.06 31.16
CA ALA A 376 -0.93 25.98 30.48
C ALA A 376 -1.01 25.62 28.99
N GLY A 377 -2.22 25.45 28.42
CA GLY A 377 -2.40 25.18 26.99
C GLY A 377 -2.27 23.71 26.56
N LYS A 378 -2.10 22.78 27.50
CA LYS A 378 -1.99 21.34 27.22
C LYS A 378 -3.07 20.80 26.28
N THR A 379 -4.34 21.06 26.56
CA THR A 379 -5.47 20.62 25.71
C THR A 379 -5.40 21.12 24.28
N LEU A 380 -4.91 22.35 24.07
CA LEU A 380 -4.73 22.91 22.73
C LEU A 380 -3.61 22.19 21.99
N LEU A 381 -2.49 21.93 22.67
CA LEU A 381 -1.40 21.15 22.12
C LEU A 381 -1.85 19.71 21.82
N SER A 382 -2.56 19.07 22.75
CA SER A 382 -3.10 17.71 22.62
C SER A 382 -3.97 17.55 21.37
N ARG A 383 -4.93 18.45 21.15
CA ARG A 383 -5.77 18.44 19.94
C ARG A 383 -4.97 18.72 18.68
N LYS A 384 -4.01 19.63 18.75
CA LYS A 384 -3.15 19.96 17.61
C LYS A 384 -2.34 18.74 17.19
N LEU A 385 -1.65 18.08 18.12
CA LEU A 385 -0.85 16.88 17.83
C LEU A 385 -1.73 15.71 17.35
N ALA A 386 -2.88 15.50 17.98
CA ALA A 386 -3.83 14.48 17.53
C ALA A 386 -4.24 14.68 16.06
N ARG A 387 -4.53 15.92 15.66
CA ARG A 387 -4.88 16.24 14.27
C ARG A 387 -3.67 16.14 13.32
N ASP A 388 -2.54 16.71 13.73
CA ASP A 388 -1.34 16.84 12.91
C ASP A 388 -0.70 15.45 12.62
N TYR A 389 -0.81 14.50 13.56
CA TYR A 389 -0.30 13.13 13.43
C TYR A 389 -1.39 12.06 13.21
N TYR A 390 -2.65 12.44 12.99
CA TYR A 390 -3.78 11.51 12.79
C TYR A 390 -4.00 10.52 13.95
N LEU A 391 -3.76 10.96 15.18
CA LEU A 391 -3.88 10.13 16.39
C LEU A 391 -5.23 10.33 17.09
N PRO A 392 -5.79 9.29 17.72
CA PRO A 392 -6.91 9.42 18.65
C PRO A 392 -6.62 10.44 19.75
N TYR A 393 -7.51 11.42 19.92
CA TYR A 393 -7.46 12.38 21.02
C TYR A 393 -8.25 11.87 22.22
N LEU A 394 -7.55 11.61 23.32
CA LEU A 394 -8.11 10.97 24.52
C LEU A 394 -8.23 12.00 25.65
N SER A 395 -9.46 12.18 26.11
CA SER A 395 -9.83 12.97 27.30
C SER A 395 -11.03 12.29 27.96
N PRO A 396 -11.29 12.50 29.27
CA PRO A 396 -12.47 11.90 29.92
C PRO A 396 -13.76 12.12 29.14
N GLN A 397 -13.95 13.33 28.60
CA GLN A 397 -15.06 13.73 27.74
C GLN A 397 -15.17 12.84 26.49
N THR A 398 -14.07 12.76 25.72
CA THR A 398 -14.09 12.04 24.44
C THR A 398 -14.25 10.54 24.64
N LEU A 399 -13.68 10.00 25.72
CA LEU A 399 -13.85 8.59 26.09
C LEU A 399 -15.29 8.26 26.48
N LEU A 400 -15.97 9.10 27.26
CA LEU A 400 -17.38 8.89 27.59
C LEU A 400 -18.27 9.01 26.35
N HIS A 401 -18.02 10.01 25.50
CA HIS A 401 -18.74 10.14 24.23
C HIS A 401 -18.58 8.90 23.35
N GLU A 402 -17.38 8.35 23.27
CA GLU A 402 -17.12 7.13 22.51
C GLU A 402 -17.77 5.90 23.14
N LEU A 403 -17.63 5.71 24.46
CA LEU A 403 -18.23 4.58 25.18
C LEU A 403 -19.75 4.56 25.02
N PHE A 404 -20.40 5.73 24.97
CA PHE A 404 -21.85 5.85 24.86
C PHE A 404 -22.37 6.06 23.44
N ALA A 405 -21.49 6.20 22.44
CA ALA A 405 -21.90 6.40 21.05
C ALA A 405 -22.89 5.30 20.61
N PRO A 406 -23.96 5.65 19.87
CA PRO A 406 -24.80 4.67 19.22
C PRO A 406 -23.96 3.89 18.21
N GLU A 407 -24.15 2.58 18.11
CA GLU A 407 -23.44 1.72 17.15
C GLU A 407 -23.58 2.17 15.68
N HIS A 408 -24.56 3.05 15.39
CA HIS A 408 -24.85 3.62 14.07
C HIS A 408 -24.16 4.96 13.77
N ASP A 409 -23.58 5.67 14.76
CA ASP A 409 -22.90 6.98 14.61
C ASP A 409 -21.37 6.88 14.76
N ALA A 410 -20.82 5.66 14.86
CA ALA A 410 -19.42 5.42 14.51
C ALA A 410 -19.26 5.62 12.98
N PRO A 411 -18.11 6.15 12.49
CA PRO A 411 -17.92 6.41 11.05
C PRO A 411 -18.23 5.17 10.21
N PRO A 412 -18.81 5.37 9.01
CA PRO A 412 -20.07 4.76 8.61
C PRO A 412 -20.04 3.22 8.72
N SER A 413 -20.88 2.68 9.61
CA SER A 413 -21.18 1.25 9.72
C SER A 413 -22.67 0.97 9.45
N ALA A 414 -22.89 0.26 8.33
CA ALA A 414 -24.06 -0.55 7.91
C ALA A 414 -25.33 0.15 7.38
N PRO A 415 -26.06 -0.54 6.48
CA PRO A 415 -27.50 -0.66 6.56
C PRO A 415 -27.90 -2.07 7.03
N SER A 416 -28.67 -2.11 8.11
CA SER A 416 -29.43 -3.28 8.54
C SER A 416 -30.76 -3.33 7.78
N LYS A 417 -30.96 -4.40 6.99
CA LYS A 417 -32.30 -4.92 6.64
C LYS A 417 -32.26 -6.45 6.59
N ALA A 418 -32.54 -7.06 7.74
CA ALA A 418 -33.15 -8.37 7.76
C ALA A 418 -34.57 -8.21 7.19
N THR A 419 -34.79 -8.68 5.98
CA THR A 419 -36.12 -8.74 5.35
C THR A 419 -36.98 -9.72 6.15
N GLN A 420 -37.99 -9.19 6.84
CA GLN A 420 -39.15 -9.94 7.28
C GLN A 420 -39.82 -10.55 6.04
N LEU A 421 -39.87 -11.87 5.96
CA LEU A 421 -40.80 -12.60 5.09
C LEU A 421 -41.82 -13.29 5.99
N ASP A 422 -43.09 -13.10 5.63
CA ASP A 422 -44.28 -13.58 6.34
C ASP A 422 -44.30 -15.12 6.56
N PRO A 423 -45.05 -15.61 7.57
CA PRO A 423 -45.04 -17.01 7.97
C PRO A 423 -46.25 -17.78 7.43
N GLU A 424 -46.18 -18.42 6.27
CA GLU A 424 -47.12 -19.49 5.91
C GLU A 424 -46.48 -20.52 4.96
N SER A 425 -45.98 -21.64 5.49
CA SER A 425 -46.22 -23.01 4.98
C SER A 425 -45.33 -24.04 5.68
N ASP A 426 -45.96 -24.74 6.62
CA ASP A 426 -45.83 -26.15 7.01
C ASP A 426 -44.66 -27.02 6.49
N GLY A 427 -43.95 -27.65 7.46
CA GLY A 427 -43.41 -29.00 7.30
C GLY A 427 -41.88 -29.19 7.27
N GLY A 428 -41.30 -29.61 8.41
CA GLY A 428 -40.22 -30.61 8.41
C GLY A 428 -38.86 -30.23 8.99
N GLN A 429 -38.45 -31.01 9.99
CA GLN A 429 -37.11 -31.23 10.55
C GLN A 429 -36.43 -30.11 11.37
N GLN A 430 -36.53 -30.29 12.70
CA GLN A 430 -35.60 -29.75 13.69
C GLN A 430 -34.17 -30.24 13.44
N ASN A 431 -33.27 -29.33 13.09
CA ASN A 431 -31.85 -29.45 13.47
C ASN A 431 -31.60 -28.39 14.54
N ASN A 432 -31.47 -28.85 15.78
CA ASN A 432 -30.86 -28.09 16.86
C ASN A 432 -29.36 -27.96 16.53
N ASP A 433 -28.97 -26.88 15.86
CA ASP A 433 -27.58 -26.46 15.85
C ASP A 433 -27.43 -25.32 16.86
N SER A 434 -26.89 -25.67 18.01
CA SER A 434 -26.55 -24.73 19.07
C SER A 434 -25.32 -23.92 18.65
N HIS A 435 -25.51 -22.93 17.77
CA HIS A 435 -24.56 -21.84 17.63
C HIS A 435 -24.56 -21.06 18.95
N ARG A 436 -23.67 -21.45 19.86
CA ARG A 436 -23.23 -20.58 20.95
C ARG A 436 -22.50 -19.42 20.26
N GLU A 437 -23.17 -18.28 20.15
CA GLU A 437 -22.50 -17.02 19.84
C GLU A 437 -21.44 -16.81 20.91
N ASN A 438 -20.16 -17.02 20.57
CA ASN A 438 -19.06 -16.58 21.39
C ASN A 438 -19.12 -15.05 21.38
N GLU A 439 -19.74 -14.46 22.41
CA GLU A 439 -19.79 -13.00 22.57
C GLU A 439 -18.35 -12.45 22.52
N ASP A 440 -18.13 -11.47 21.64
CA ASP A 440 -16.85 -10.78 21.51
C ASP A 440 -16.43 -10.21 22.88
N PRO A 441 -15.26 -10.58 23.42
CA PRO A 441 -14.80 -10.10 24.72
C PRO A 441 -14.68 -8.56 24.78
N GLU A 442 -14.58 -7.85 23.65
CA GLU A 442 -14.49 -6.38 23.61
C GLU A 442 -15.88 -5.79 23.76
N ALA A 443 -16.86 -6.37 23.09
CA ALA A 443 -18.26 -6.03 23.26
C ALA A 443 -18.73 -6.29 24.70
N ALA A 444 -18.31 -7.41 25.31
CA ALA A 444 -18.64 -7.72 26.70
C ALA A 444 -18.03 -6.72 27.71
N GLU A 445 -16.74 -6.36 27.55
CA GLU A 445 -16.07 -5.35 28.38
C GLU A 445 -16.72 -3.97 28.23
N THR A 446 -17.02 -3.59 26.99
CA THR A 446 -17.70 -2.32 26.66
C THR A 446 -19.10 -2.25 27.27
N LYS A 447 -19.90 -3.33 27.16
CA LYS A 447 -21.24 -3.42 27.74
C LYS A 447 -21.20 -3.32 29.27
N LYS A 448 -20.22 -3.98 29.91
CA LYS A 448 -20.02 -3.89 31.36
C LYS A 448 -19.69 -2.46 31.79
N LEU A 449 -18.71 -1.83 31.14
CA LEU A 449 -18.31 -0.45 31.45
C LEU A 449 -19.43 0.56 31.20
N ARG A 450 -20.21 0.39 30.12
CA ARG A 450 -21.39 1.21 29.83
C ARG A 450 -22.42 1.13 30.97
N GLY A 451 -22.66 -0.07 31.51
CA GLY A 451 -23.53 -0.26 32.67
C GLY A 451 -23.01 0.42 33.94
N GLU A 452 -21.71 0.30 34.22
CA GLU A 452 -21.07 0.93 35.38
C GLU A 452 -21.04 2.46 35.31
N LEU A 453 -20.89 3.03 34.10
CA LEU A 453 -20.73 4.47 33.87
C LEU A 453 -22.02 5.18 33.43
N GLN A 454 -23.17 4.51 33.45
CA GLN A 454 -24.43 5.04 32.90
C GLN A 454 -24.86 6.39 33.50
N SER A 455 -24.54 6.68 34.77
CA SER A 455 -24.85 7.98 35.39
C SER A 455 -24.00 9.14 34.87
N TRP A 456 -22.87 8.85 34.22
CA TRP A 456 -21.99 9.83 33.57
C TRP A 456 -22.15 9.84 32.05
N ALA A 457 -23.21 9.24 31.51
CA ALA A 457 -23.47 9.25 30.08
C ALA A 457 -23.64 10.70 29.56
N PRO A 458 -23.05 11.04 28.39
CA PRO A 458 -23.20 12.37 27.80
C PRO A 458 -24.67 12.64 27.47
N THR A 459 -25.19 13.82 27.88
CA THR A 459 -26.54 14.25 27.53
C THR A 459 -26.50 15.24 26.35
N PRO A 460 -27.44 15.18 25.39
CA PRO A 460 -27.52 16.15 24.30
C PRO A 460 -27.81 17.54 24.88
N GLY A 461 -26.80 18.42 24.87
CA GLY A 461 -26.90 19.78 25.40
C GLY A 461 -26.45 19.96 26.85
N GLY A 462 -25.97 18.90 27.54
CA GLY A 462 -25.33 19.04 28.85
C GLY A 462 -23.92 19.62 28.74
N SER A 463 -23.62 20.66 29.52
CA SER A 463 -22.24 21.01 29.87
C SER A 463 -21.58 19.78 30.52
N GLY A 464 -20.30 19.50 30.25
CA GLY A 464 -19.52 18.40 30.84
C GLY A 464 -19.28 18.51 32.36
N GLU A 465 -20.27 18.97 33.12
CA GLU A 465 -20.27 19.19 34.57
C GLU A 465 -20.09 17.89 35.37
N ASN A 466 -20.39 16.74 34.77
CA ASN A 466 -20.25 15.43 35.43
C ASN A 466 -18.86 14.80 35.24
N ASP A 467 -18.01 15.33 34.34
CA ASP A 467 -16.74 14.69 33.98
C ASP A 467 -15.67 14.85 35.07
N SER A 468 -15.66 16.00 35.76
CA SER A 468 -14.69 16.26 36.83
C SER A 468 -15.01 15.50 38.12
N GLN A 469 -16.19 14.87 38.20
CA GLN A 469 -16.66 14.08 39.34
C GLN A 469 -16.53 12.56 39.14
N LEU A 470 -15.93 12.12 38.04
CA LEU A 470 -15.68 10.69 37.78
C LEU A 470 -14.77 10.09 38.87
N PRO A 471 -15.18 8.99 39.53
CA PRO A 471 -14.32 8.28 40.46
C PRO A 471 -13.01 7.85 39.80
N GLU A 472 -11.89 7.95 40.52
CA GLU A 472 -10.56 7.65 39.98
C GLU A 472 -10.48 6.23 39.39
N THR A 473 -11.06 5.24 40.06
CA THR A 473 -11.09 3.85 39.59
C THR A 473 -11.84 3.69 38.28
N ALA A 474 -12.94 4.42 38.10
CA ALA A 474 -13.75 4.40 36.90
C ALA A 474 -13.04 5.11 35.73
N LEU A 475 -12.36 6.22 36.01
CA LEU A 475 -11.53 6.91 35.03
C LEU A 475 -10.36 6.04 34.56
N VAL A 476 -9.68 5.34 35.47
CA VAL A 476 -8.61 4.40 35.13
C VAL A 476 -9.13 3.26 34.27
N ALA A 477 -10.30 2.70 34.60
CA ALA A 477 -10.93 1.64 33.80
C ALA A 477 -11.29 2.13 32.39
N LEU A 478 -11.88 3.33 32.29
CA LEU A 478 -12.25 3.96 31.02
C LEU A 478 -11.03 4.23 30.12
N VAL A 479 -9.95 4.77 30.68
CA VAL A 479 -8.70 4.99 29.94
C VAL A 479 -8.11 3.65 29.49
N ARG A 480 -8.01 2.66 30.39
CA ARG A 480 -7.48 1.33 30.04
C ARG A 480 -8.28 0.65 28.94
N TRP A 481 -9.62 0.73 28.99
CA TRP A 481 -10.50 0.21 27.94
C TRP A 481 -10.13 0.78 26.58
N LYS A 482 -10.01 2.11 26.46
CA LYS A 482 -9.65 2.72 25.17
C LYS A 482 -8.21 2.43 24.76
N LEU A 483 -7.26 2.39 25.69
CA LEU A 483 -5.86 2.06 25.38
C LEU A 483 -5.67 0.62 24.90
N ARG A 484 -6.62 -0.29 25.21
CA ARG A 484 -6.66 -1.67 24.70
C ARG A 484 -7.24 -1.80 23.30
N SER A 485 -7.98 -0.79 22.83
CA SER A 485 -8.61 -0.84 21.52
C SER A 485 -7.56 -0.92 20.40
N ALA A 486 -7.93 -1.57 19.29
CA ALA A 486 -7.04 -1.71 18.14
C ALA A 486 -6.60 -0.34 17.58
N ALA A 487 -7.47 0.68 17.61
CA ALA A 487 -7.13 2.06 17.25
C ALA A 487 -5.92 2.60 18.04
N CYS A 488 -5.93 2.47 19.38
CA CYS A 488 -4.84 3.00 20.20
C CYS A 488 -3.56 2.16 20.11
N ARG A 489 -3.68 0.85 19.90
CA ARG A 489 -2.53 -0.06 19.73
C ARG A 489 -1.83 0.13 18.40
N ASN A 490 -2.59 0.23 17.32
CA ASN A 490 -2.06 0.35 15.97
C ASN A 490 -1.60 1.78 15.68
N GLN A 491 -2.45 2.77 15.97
CA GLN A 491 -2.16 4.15 15.57
C GLN A 491 -1.35 4.90 16.63
N GLY A 492 -1.53 4.54 17.89
CA GLY A 492 -1.10 5.35 19.02
C GLY A 492 -2.22 6.26 19.51
N TYR A 493 -1.89 7.29 20.27
CA TYR A 493 -2.87 8.20 20.89
C TYR A 493 -2.21 9.46 21.44
N VAL A 494 -3.03 10.48 21.72
CA VAL A 494 -2.66 11.64 22.52
C VAL A 494 -3.56 11.71 23.75
N LEU A 495 -2.99 11.49 24.94
CA LEU A 495 -3.69 11.54 26.22
C LEU A 495 -3.56 12.93 26.85
N ASP A 496 -4.69 13.64 26.95
CA ASP A 496 -4.75 15.03 27.43
C ASP A 496 -4.86 15.12 28.95
N GLY A 497 -3.80 15.57 29.61
CA GLY A 497 -3.82 15.95 31.02
C GLY A 497 -3.94 14.79 32.01
N LEU A 498 -3.79 13.54 31.55
CA LEU A 498 -3.75 12.33 32.38
C LEU A 498 -2.47 11.56 32.06
N PRO A 499 -1.89 10.84 33.04
CA PRO A 499 -2.28 10.75 34.45
C PRO A 499 -1.96 12.03 35.27
N ILE A 500 -2.69 12.24 36.37
CA ILE A 500 -2.54 13.36 37.31
C ILE A 500 -1.54 13.02 38.43
N THR A 501 -1.39 11.74 38.77
CA THR A 501 -0.47 11.27 39.82
C THR A 501 0.30 10.04 39.39
N ALA A 502 1.48 9.80 39.99
CA ALA A 502 2.27 8.60 39.74
C ALA A 502 1.55 7.30 40.13
N ILE A 503 0.64 7.35 41.10
CA ILE A 503 -0.20 6.21 41.48
C ILE A 503 -1.18 5.89 40.36
N GLN A 504 -1.85 6.91 39.83
CA GLN A 504 -2.76 6.76 38.69
C GLN A 504 -2.02 6.24 37.46
N ALA A 505 -0.80 6.75 37.19
CA ALA A 505 0.05 6.27 36.10
C ALA A 505 0.38 4.77 36.25
N LYS A 506 0.73 4.33 37.46
CA LYS A 506 0.97 2.90 37.78
C LYS A 506 -0.26 2.04 37.54
N GLN A 507 -1.46 2.55 37.81
CA GLN A 507 -2.71 1.82 37.59
C GLN A 507 -3.08 1.75 36.10
N ILE A 508 -2.98 2.87 35.36
CA ILE A 508 -3.29 2.94 33.93
C ILE A 508 -2.35 2.03 33.13
N PHE A 509 -1.04 2.11 33.38
CA PHE A 509 -0.02 1.37 32.62
C PHE A 509 0.44 0.07 33.31
N LYS A 510 -0.37 -0.47 34.23
CA LYS A 510 -0.10 -1.75 34.86
C LYS A 510 -0.12 -2.86 33.80
N GLN A 511 1.01 -3.55 33.65
CA GLN A 511 1.08 -4.80 32.91
C GLN A 511 0.32 -5.89 33.67
N GLU A 512 -0.60 -6.55 32.99
CA GLU A 512 -1.28 -7.73 33.53
C GLU A 512 -0.37 -8.94 33.30
N PRO A 513 -0.21 -9.86 34.27
CA PRO A 513 0.63 -11.03 34.11
C PRO A 513 0.18 -11.80 32.88
N ASN A 514 1.11 -11.97 31.94
CA ASN A 514 0.84 -12.62 30.68
C ASN A 514 0.57 -14.09 30.96
N ASN A 515 -0.69 -14.52 30.92
CA ASN A 515 -1.05 -15.93 31.07
C ASN A 515 -0.83 -16.73 29.78
N ASP A 516 -0.29 -16.09 28.73
CA ASP A 516 -0.12 -16.67 27.39
C ASP A 516 1.32 -17.18 27.12
N SER A 517 2.26 -17.15 28.08
CA SER A 517 3.57 -17.80 27.92
C SER A 517 3.54 -19.25 28.44
N ASN A 518 2.83 -20.14 27.74
CA ASN A 518 3.01 -21.57 27.97
C ASN A 518 2.81 -22.37 26.67
N ARG A 519 3.93 -22.59 25.97
CA ARG A 519 4.37 -23.81 25.27
C ARG A 519 5.31 -23.42 24.14
N ASP A 520 6.61 -23.53 24.42
CA ASP A 520 7.65 -24.02 23.50
C ASP A 520 9.01 -24.03 24.23
N GLU A 521 9.09 -24.75 25.36
CA GLU A 521 10.37 -25.17 25.95
C GLU A 521 10.21 -26.55 26.60
N GLU A 522 10.35 -27.62 25.81
CA GLU A 522 10.91 -28.88 26.33
C GLU A 522 11.93 -29.40 25.33
N GLY A 523 13.20 -29.09 25.63
CA GLY A 523 14.37 -29.46 24.85
C GLY A 523 15.64 -29.43 25.71
N GLY A 524 15.65 -30.23 26.78
CA GLY A 524 16.87 -30.82 27.36
C GLY A 524 17.69 -29.98 28.35
N SER A 525 17.66 -30.39 29.62
CA SER A 525 18.90 -30.78 30.33
C SER A 525 18.54 -31.67 31.52
N GLY A 526 19.19 -32.83 31.61
CA GLY A 526 19.05 -33.74 32.73
C GLY A 526 19.96 -33.36 33.89
N GLU A 527 19.55 -33.72 35.11
CA GLU A 527 20.29 -34.63 35.98
C GLU A 527 19.53 -34.94 37.28
N ALA A 528 19.52 -36.24 37.61
CA ALA A 528 19.48 -36.91 38.92
C ALA A 528 18.36 -36.63 39.97
N GLY A 529 17.62 -37.70 40.34
CA GLY A 529 16.82 -37.76 41.57
C GLY A 529 15.84 -38.94 41.70
N GLU A 530 16.40 -40.12 42.00
CA GLU A 530 15.83 -41.35 42.63
C GLU A 530 14.31 -41.60 42.86
N SER A 531 13.91 -42.80 42.40
CA SER A 531 13.15 -43.85 43.12
C SER A 531 11.62 -43.88 43.17
N ASP A 532 11.15 -45.15 43.12
CA ASP A 532 9.84 -45.71 43.50
C ASP A 532 8.67 -45.47 42.53
N GLY A 533 7.98 -46.47 41.97
CA GLY A 533 7.94 -47.89 42.24
C GLY A 533 6.49 -48.34 42.36
N SER A 534 5.81 -48.66 41.24
CA SER A 534 4.70 -49.64 41.20
C SER A 534 4.02 -49.68 39.82
N ASN A 535 4.23 -50.78 39.10
CA ASN A 535 3.21 -51.35 38.21
C ASN A 535 2.19 -52.12 39.06
N PRO A 536 0.95 -52.27 38.57
CA PRO A 536 0.49 -53.60 38.17
C PRO A 536 -0.14 -53.57 36.76
N VAL A 537 0.31 -54.39 35.81
CA VAL A 537 0.00 -55.83 35.63
C VAL A 537 -1.41 -56.05 35.06
N ASP A 538 -1.42 -56.30 33.74
CA ASP A 538 -2.00 -57.47 33.07
C ASP A 538 -3.54 -57.62 32.95
N SER A 539 -4.01 -57.67 31.71
CA SER A 539 -4.61 -58.91 31.16
C SER A 539 -5.01 -58.65 29.70
N GLY A 540 -4.36 -59.37 28.79
CA GLY A 540 -4.54 -59.26 27.35
C GLY A 540 -5.79 -59.94 26.79
N GLU A 541 -6.00 -59.76 25.50
CA GLU A 541 -6.62 -60.76 24.64
C GLU A 541 -6.15 -60.60 23.19
N THR A 542 -6.06 -61.76 22.53
CA THR A 542 -5.24 -62.07 21.35
C THR A 542 -5.88 -61.69 20.01
N ALA A 543 -5.00 -61.54 19.02
CA ALA A 543 -5.23 -61.28 17.61
C ALA A 543 -6.18 -62.24 16.88
N THR A 544 -6.91 -61.69 15.90
CA THR A 544 -7.08 -62.28 14.55
C THR A 544 -7.20 -61.14 13.55
N GLY A 545 -6.37 -61.17 12.51
CA GLY A 545 -6.35 -60.15 11.46
C GLY A 545 -7.49 -60.31 10.46
N GLU A 546 -7.79 -59.21 9.76
CA GLU A 546 -8.19 -59.20 8.36
C GLU A 546 -7.97 -57.78 7.81
N GLU A 547 -7.28 -57.72 6.69
CA GLU A 547 -6.99 -56.52 5.93
C GLU A 547 -8.29 -55.88 5.43
N ASN A 548 -8.47 -54.59 5.69
CA ASN A 548 -9.24 -53.72 4.81
C ASN A 548 -8.57 -52.36 4.75
N ALA A 549 -8.01 -52.09 3.58
CA ALA A 549 -7.54 -50.80 3.15
C ALA A 549 -8.77 -49.92 2.89
N ASP A 550 -9.08 -49.03 3.82
CA ASP A 550 -9.96 -47.90 3.57
C ASP A 550 -9.31 -46.62 4.11
N GLY A 551 -9.33 -45.60 3.25
CA GLY A 551 -8.56 -44.37 3.40
C GLY A 551 -8.76 -43.70 4.75
N ALA A 552 -7.67 -43.62 5.51
CA ALA A 552 -7.59 -42.73 6.66
C ALA A 552 -7.77 -41.29 6.15
N ALA A 553 -8.96 -40.74 6.37
CA ALA A 553 -9.22 -39.32 6.21
C ALA A 553 -8.18 -38.56 7.04
N VAL A 554 -7.39 -37.72 6.36
CA VAL A 554 -6.49 -36.76 6.98
C VAL A 554 -7.28 -35.98 8.03
N PRO A 555 -6.83 -35.86 9.29
CA PRO A 555 -7.57 -35.09 10.29
C PRO A 555 -7.76 -33.67 9.75
N ALA A 556 -9.02 -33.28 9.58
CA ALA A 556 -9.37 -31.94 9.14
C ALA A 556 -8.76 -30.93 10.12
N VAL A 557 -8.02 -29.96 9.61
CA VAL A 557 -7.53 -28.84 10.43
C VAL A 557 -8.78 -28.12 10.93
N ASP A 558 -9.00 -28.12 12.24
CA ASP A 558 -10.12 -27.43 12.86
C ASP A 558 -9.85 -25.91 12.82
N ILE A 559 -10.38 -25.26 11.79
CA ILE A 559 -10.21 -23.82 11.54
C ILE A 559 -10.82 -23.01 12.70
N GLU A 560 -11.94 -23.47 13.26
CA GLU A 560 -12.59 -22.77 14.36
C GLU A 560 -11.77 -22.90 15.65
N ALA A 561 -11.13 -24.04 15.88
CA ALA A 561 -10.14 -24.18 16.94
C ALA A 561 -8.91 -23.26 16.74
N LEU A 562 -8.44 -23.05 15.51
CA LEU A 562 -7.37 -22.09 15.24
C LEU A 562 -7.82 -20.64 15.48
N LEU A 563 -8.99 -20.27 14.99
CA LEU A 563 -9.54 -18.92 15.17
C LEU A 563 -9.82 -18.60 16.63
N SER A 564 -10.34 -19.56 17.40
CA SER A 564 -10.60 -19.39 18.84
C SER A 564 -9.32 -19.30 19.68
N ARG A 565 -8.18 -19.79 19.18
CA ARG A 565 -6.86 -19.58 19.80
C ARG A 565 -6.33 -18.16 19.58
N LEU A 566 -6.77 -17.47 18.52
CA LEU A 566 -6.38 -16.09 18.29
C LEU A 566 -7.11 -15.19 19.29
N LYS A 567 -6.34 -14.53 20.16
CA LYS A 567 -6.87 -13.54 21.10
C LYS A 567 -6.46 -12.13 20.65
N PRO A 568 -7.38 -11.15 20.70
CA PRO A 568 -7.02 -9.75 20.49
C PRO A 568 -5.90 -9.34 21.46
N ARG A 569 -4.90 -8.58 20.99
CA ARG A 569 -3.86 -8.10 21.91
C ARG A 569 -4.49 -7.08 22.86
N ARG A 570 -4.47 -7.33 24.16
CA ARG A 570 -5.09 -6.44 25.18
C ARG A 570 -4.09 -5.83 26.16
N HIS A 571 -2.82 -5.90 25.82
CA HIS A 571 -1.78 -5.26 26.63
C HIS A 571 -1.83 -3.75 26.42
N VAL A 572 -1.88 -3.02 27.54
CA VAL A 572 -1.71 -1.57 27.53
C VAL A 572 -0.21 -1.30 27.50
N GLU A 573 0.27 -0.77 26.39
CA GLU A 573 1.67 -0.36 26.30
C GLU A 573 1.85 1.03 26.94
N ILE A 574 3.03 1.21 27.51
CA ILE A 574 3.45 2.48 28.11
C ILE A 574 3.64 3.51 26.98
N PRO A 575 3.36 4.81 27.21
CA PRO A 575 3.64 5.84 26.22
C PRO A 575 5.11 5.85 25.84
N ASN A 576 5.40 6.19 24.59
CA ASN A 576 6.77 6.41 24.12
C ASN A 576 7.12 7.91 24.06
N ARG A 577 6.15 8.79 24.33
CA ARG A 577 6.32 10.26 24.36
C ARG A 577 5.60 10.85 25.57
N VAL A 578 6.30 11.67 26.35
CA VAL A 578 5.74 12.42 27.47
C VAL A 578 6.19 13.87 27.35
N MET A 579 5.24 14.80 27.37
CA MET A 579 5.49 16.23 27.31
C MET A 579 4.93 16.93 28.54
N VAL A 580 5.66 17.85 29.13
CA VAL A 580 5.24 18.63 30.29
C VAL A 580 5.27 20.11 29.96
N LEU A 581 4.11 20.77 29.95
CA LEU A 581 4.02 22.23 29.80
C LEU A 581 4.12 22.93 31.15
N GLN A 582 5.20 23.68 31.32
CA GLN A 582 5.45 24.53 32.48
C GLN A 582 5.21 26.00 32.12
N ALA A 583 4.62 26.76 33.02
CA ALA A 583 4.43 28.19 32.85
C ALA A 583 4.38 28.90 34.22
N PRO A 584 4.82 30.16 34.33
CA PRO A 584 4.72 30.92 35.57
C PRO A 584 3.27 31.01 36.08
N ARG A 585 3.07 30.74 37.37
CA ARG A 585 1.74 30.81 38.02
C ARG A 585 1.00 32.11 37.71
N ALA A 586 1.69 33.25 37.79
CA ALA A 586 1.10 34.57 37.51
C ALA A 586 0.49 34.66 36.10
N LEU A 587 1.14 34.08 35.09
CA LEU A 587 0.63 34.06 33.72
C LEU A 587 -0.62 33.18 33.60
N LEU A 588 -0.65 32.05 34.31
CA LEU A 588 -1.79 31.15 34.33
C LEU A 588 -2.98 31.75 35.09
N GLU A 589 -2.72 32.49 36.17
CA GLU A 589 -3.74 33.24 36.92
C GLU A 589 -4.36 34.36 36.07
N ILE A 590 -3.56 35.14 35.35
CA ILE A 590 -4.07 36.15 34.40
C ILE A 590 -5.00 35.49 33.37
N ARG A 591 -4.58 34.34 32.83
CA ARG A 591 -5.43 33.57 31.89
C ARG A 591 -6.70 33.06 32.54
N ALA A 592 -6.68 32.64 33.80
CA ALA A 592 -7.88 32.19 34.51
C ALA A 592 -8.84 33.36 34.77
N GLN A 593 -8.31 34.51 35.21
CA GLN A 593 -9.06 35.74 35.51
C GLN A 593 -9.66 36.40 34.27
N ALA A 594 -9.10 36.14 33.08
CA ALA A 594 -9.65 36.63 31.82
C ALA A 594 -10.96 35.92 31.38
N LEU A 595 -11.35 34.83 32.06
CA LEU A 595 -12.60 34.13 31.78
C LEU A 595 -13.80 34.88 32.36
N SER A 596 -14.97 34.74 31.73
CA SER A 596 -16.23 35.13 32.39
C SER A 596 -16.52 34.24 33.60
N GLU A 597 -17.29 34.73 34.57
CA GLU A 597 -17.63 33.98 35.79
C GLU A 597 -18.27 32.61 35.48
N ALA A 598 -19.24 32.60 34.57
CA ALA A 598 -19.89 31.36 34.11
C ALA A 598 -18.91 30.38 33.45
N GLU A 599 -17.92 30.87 32.68
CA GLU A 599 -16.90 30.00 32.08
C GLU A 599 -15.88 29.51 33.11
N ALA A 600 -15.52 30.33 34.08
CA ALA A 600 -14.60 29.97 35.16
C ALA A 600 -15.20 28.88 36.05
N GLU A 601 -16.48 28.97 36.39
CA GLU A 601 -17.21 27.91 37.10
C GLU A 601 -17.27 26.63 36.25
N ARG A 602 -17.72 26.72 35.00
CA ARG A 602 -17.87 25.58 34.09
C ARG A 602 -16.55 24.83 33.82
N THR A 603 -15.41 25.53 33.84
CA THR A 603 -14.09 24.96 33.52
C THR A 603 -13.22 24.71 34.76
N GLU A 604 -13.79 24.90 35.96
CA GLU A 604 -13.11 24.79 37.25
C GLU A 604 -11.83 25.64 37.31
N ASN A 605 -11.95 26.89 36.85
CA ASN A 605 -10.91 27.92 36.89
C ASN A 605 -11.33 29.12 37.75
N THR A 606 -12.26 28.94 38.69
CA THR A 606 -12.45 29.90 39.79
C THR A 606 -11.16 30.04 40.59
N GLN A 607 -10.98 31.15 41.31
CA GLN A 607 -9.73 31.44 42.02
C GLN A 607 -9.28 30.29 42.93
N ASP A 608 -10.19 29.76 43.74
CA ASP A 608 -9.89 28.67 44.68
C ASP A 608 -9.68 27.31 43.97
N ALA A 609 -10.48 27.01 42.95
CA ALA A 609 -10.36 25.76 42.20
C ALA A 609 -9.05 25.72 41.39
N PHE A 610 -8.69 26.84 40.76
CA PHE A 610 -7.44 27.00 40.04
C PHE A 610 -6.24 26.82 40.99
N ALA A 611 -6.22 27.53 42.13
CA ALA A 611 -5.12 27.46 43.09
C ALA A 611 -4.90 26.02 43.59
N ARG A 612 -5.98 25.34 43.99
CA ARG A 612 -5.93 23.93 44.40
C ARG A 612 -5.36 23.00 43.33
N ARG A 613 -5.81 23.15 42.08
CA ARG A 613 -5.36 22.29 40.96
C ARG A 613 -3.91 22.58 40.56
N PHE A 614 -3.48 23.84 40.64
CA PHE A 614 -2.09 24.22 40.42
C PHE A 614 -1.18 23.60 41.48
N GLU A 615 -1.53 23.72 42.76
CA GLU A 615 -0.76 23.13 43.87
C GLU A 615 -0.71 21.59 43.78
N ALA A 616 -1.83 20.95 43.43
CA ALA A 616 -1.87 19.51 43.21
C ALA A 616 -0.93 19.05 42.07
N PHE A 617 -0.84 19.84 40.99
CA PHE A 617 0.08 19.58 39.88
C PHE A 617 1.54 19.73 40.28
N GLU A 618 1.90 20.81 40.98
CA GLU A 618 3.28 21.05 41.44
C GLU A 618 3.79 19.93 42.35
N VAL A 619 2.93 19.37 43.21
CA VAL A 619 3.29 18.26 44.10
C VAL A 619 3.40 16.93 43.34
N SER A 620 2.68 16.75 42.23
CA SER A 620 2.60 15.46 41.54
C SER A 620 3.56 15.28 40.38
N ILE A 621 4.03 16.37 39.76
CA ILE A 621 4.74 16.33 38.48
C ILE A 621 6.10 15.63 38.57
N GLU A 622 6.92 15.92 39.59
CA GLU A 622 8.25 15.30 39.75
C GLU A 622 8.15 13.77 39.89
N ALA A 623 7.18 13.28 40.67
CA ALA A 623 6.94 11.84 40.83
C ALA A 623 6.39 11.18 39.55
N LEU A 624 5.70 11.94 38.70
CA LEU A 624 5.21 11.48 37.40
C LEU A 624 6.35 11.37 36.39
N GLU A 625 7.21 12.38 36.31
CA GLU A 625 8.40 12.38 35.46
C GLU A 625 9.29 11.20 35.83
N GLU A 626 9.59 11.02 37.12
CA GLU A 626 10.38 9.89 37.63
C GLU A 626 9.74 8.53 37.27
N PHE A 627 8.41 8.43 37.22
CA PHE A 627 7.74 7.19 36.81
C PHE A 627 7.95 6.85 35.33
N PHE A 628 8.06 7.84 34.45
CA PHE A 628 8.25 7.62 33.00
C PHE A 628 9.73 7.49 32.63
N GLU A 629 10.63 8.21 33.30
CA GLU A 629 12.08 8.13 33.10
C GLU A 629 12.70 6.83 33.64
N LYS A 630 12.03 6.12 34.54
CA LYS A 630 12.53 4.83 35.02
C LYS A 630 12.44 3.78 33.90
N PRO A 631 13.55 3.09 33.55
CA PRO A 631 13.53 2.02 32.58
C PRO A 631 12.62 0.89 33.10
N LYS A 632 11.79 0.35 32.20
CA LYS A 632 10.82 -0.70 32.54
C LYS A 632 11.13 -1.96 31.72
N PRO A 633 11.03 -3.15 32.31
CA PRO A 633 11.19 -4.39 31.56
C PRO A 633 10.03 -4.54 30.55
N HIS A 634 10.35 -4.68 29.27
CA HIS A 634 9.38 -4.98 28.21
C HIS A 634 9.17 -6.50 28.12
N PRO A 635 7.93 -7.01 28.08
CA PRO A 635 7.67 -8.45 27.99
C PRO A 635 7.90 -9.09 26.61
N ASP A 636 8.32 -8.34 25.58
CA ASP A 636 8.33 -8.81 24.17
C ASP A 636 9.72 -8.81 23.51
N ALA A 637 10.79 -8.84 24.30
CA ALA A 637 12.12 -9.19 23.78
C ALA A 637 12.25 -10.71 23.63
N GLY A 638 11.44 -11.30 22.74
CA GLY A 638 11.60 -12.67 22.31
C GLY A 638 12.92 -12.83 21.54
N GLY A 639 13.88 -13.52 22.15
CA GLY A 639 15.11 -13.98 21.50
C GLY A 639 16.35 -13.09 21.70
N SER A 640 17.18 -13.47 22.67
CA SER A 640 18.63 -13.20 22.76
C SER A 640 19.10 -11.75 22.54
N SER A 641 18.59 -10.81 23.34
CA SER A 641 19.38 -9.69 23.90
C SER A 641 18.51 -8.96 24.92
N MET A 642 18.88 -8.99 26.20
CA MET A 642 18.33 -8.07 27.20
C MET A 642 18.80 -6.64 26.87
N ILE A 643 18.16 -5.99 25.91
CA ILE A 643 18.28 -4.54 25.73
C ILE A 643 17.23 -3.95 26.68
N GLY A 644 17.67 -3.44 27.82
CA GLY A 644 16.81 -2.62 28.67
C GLY A 644 16.25 -1.49 27.82
N VAL A 645 14.93 -1.35 27.76
CA VAL A 645 14.33 -0.16 27.16
C VAL A 645 14.69 1.00 28.07
N ASP A 646 15.48 1.94 27.56
CA ASP A 646 15.81 3.17 28.26
C ASP A 646 14.52 3.85 28.75
N GLY A 647 14.63 4.59 29.86
CA GLY A 647 13.56 5.46 30.32
C GLY A 647 13.01 6.36 29.21
N ILE A 648 11.77 6.81 29.36
CA ILE A 648 11.21 7.78 28.41
C ILE A 648 11.80 9.15 28.76
N GLU A 649 12.51 9.75 27.82
CA GLU A 649 12.95 11.14 27.93
C GLU A 649 11.71 12.05 28.01
N VAL A 650 11.51 12.77 29.11
CA VAL A 650 10.38 13.70 29.25
C VAL A 650 10.74 15.04 28.59
N LEU A 651 9.90 15.50 27.65
CA LEU A 651 10.08 16.79 27.01
C LEU A 651 9.43 17.92 27.83
N GLU A 652 10.24 18.67 28.55
CA GLU A 652 9.80 19.88 29.26
C GLU A 652 9.71 21.09 28.32
N LEU A 653 8.56 21.76 28.31
CA LEU A 653 8.27 22.95 27.50
C LEU A 653 7.91 24.12 28.43
N SER A 654 8.85 25.05 28.62
CA SER A 654 8.64 26.21 29.49
C SER A 654 8.14 27.44 28.70
N LEU A 655 6.93 27.89 29.02
CA LEU A 655 6.32 29.10 28.47
C LEU A 655 6.67 30.31 29.34
N ARG A 656 7.55 31.18 28.87
CA ARG A 656 7.99 32.37 29.65
C ARG A 656 6.95 33.50 29.66
N ASP A 657 6.22 33.67 28.56
CA ASP A 657 5.22 34.71 28.37
C ASP A 657 4.04 34.21 27.50
N GLU A 658 3.10 35.08 27.19
CA GLU A 658 1.93 34.72 26.36
C GLU A 658 2.30 34.35 24.91
N HIS A 659 3.46 34.83 24.43
CA HIS A 659 3.91 34.63 23.06
C HIS A 659 4.80 33.40 22.90
N GLY A 660 5.17 32.71 23.98
CA GLY A 660 6.05 31.53 23.96
C GLY A 660 5.61 30.43 22.98
N TYR A 661 4.31 30.26 22.74
CA TYR A 661 3.81 29.29 21.75
C TYR A 661 4.14 29.65 20.29
N ARG A 662 4.42 30.93 20.01
CA ARG A 662 4.77 31.43 18.67
C ARG A 662 6.26 31.29 18.38
N ASP A 663 7.09 31.06 19.41
CA ASP A 663 8.51 30.84 19.22
C ASP A 663 8.76 29.45 18.61
N ALA A 664 9.15 29.46 17.34
CA ALA A 664 9.43 28.23 16.62
C ALA A 664 10.64 27.49 17.20
N ALA A 665 11.64 28.18 17.75
CA ALA A 665 12.88 27.58 18.21
C ALA A 665 12.71 26.90 19.59
N THR A 666 11.90 27.48 20.47
CA THR A 666 11.75 26.99 21.86
C THR A 666 10.49 26.15 22.07
N PHE A 667 9.50 26.22 21.17
CA PHE A 667 8.25 25.47 21.32
C PHE A 667 8.02 24.48 20.17
N ALA A 668 7.90 24.96 18.92
CA ALA A 668 7.52 24.09 17.81
C ALA A 668 8.62 23.08 17.39
N ALA A 669 9.87 23.53 17.27
CA ALA A 669 10.97 22.69 16.81
C ALA A 669 11.34 21.56 17.80
N PRO A 670 11.37 21.77 19.13
CA PRO A 670 11.56 20.69 20.09
C PRO A 670 10.46 19.63 20.01
N ILE A 671 9.19 20.06 19.92
CA ILE A 671 8.04 19.14 19.75
C ILE A 671 8.21 18.30 18.49
N GLN A 672 8.52 18.94 17.35
CA GLN A 672 8.71 18.23 16.10
C GLN A 672 9.84 17.20 16.19
N ARG A 673 11.01 17.59 16.72
CA ARG A 673 12.15 16.67 16.90
C ARG A 673 11.83 15.49 17.80
N TYR A 674 11.05 15.73 18.86
CA TYR A 674 10.66 14.71 19.81
C TYR A 674 9.64 13.73 19.21
N MET A 675 8.69 14.24 18.40
CA MET A 675 7.73 13.40 17.68
C MET A 675 8.40 12.60 16.55
N GLU A 676 9.34 13.21 15.82
CA GLU A 676 10.03 12.68 14.63
C GLU A 676 11.46 12.21 14.92
N GLN A 677 11.66 11.36 15.94
CA GLN A 677 12.98 10.85 16.34
C GLN A 677 13.85 10.43 15.13
N GLU A 678 15.11 10.84 15.12
CA GLU A 678 16.07 10.66 14.00
C GLU A 678 15.70 11.38 12.68
N GLY A 679 14.80 12.37 12.73
CA GLY A 679 14.37 13.14 11.56
C GLY A 679 13.42 12.34 10.64
N ARG A 680 12.82 11.26 11.15
CA ARG A 680 11.85 10.45 10.41
C ARG A 680 10.48 10.65 11.04
N ALA A 681 9.50 11.04 10.22
CA ALA A 681 8.12 11.10 10.66
C ALA A 681 7.61 9.71 11.09
N PRO A 682 6.70 9.64 12.08
CA PRO A 682 6.11 8.38 12.49
C PRO A 682 5.47 7.67 11.29
N ARG A 683 5.86 6.41 11.08
CA ARG A 683 5.38 5.64 9.94
C ARG A 683 4.17 4.83 10.38
N ASN A 684 3.01 5.25 9.91
CA ASN A 684 1.72 4.70 10.34
C ASN A 684 0.69 4.69 9.19
N PHE A 685 1.18 4.59 7.95
CA PHE A 685 0.43 4.69 6.69
C PHE A 685 -0.36 5.98 6.45
N HIS A 686 -0.42 6.90 7.42
CA HIS A 686 -0.85 8.27 7.18
C HIS A 686 0.26 9.05 6.45
N PRO A 687 -0.09 9.86 5.45
CA PRO A 687 0.88 10.70 4.77
C PRO A 687 1.56 11.62 5.79
N THR A 688 2.88 11.68 5.74
CA THR A 688 3.65 12.55 6.64
C THR A 688 3.37 14.02 6.33
N HIS A 689 3.64 14.95 7.25
CA HIS A 689 3.50 16.39 6.96
C HIS A 689 4.32 16.84 5.75
N ALA A 690 5.51 16.26 5.57
CA ALA A 690 6.35 16.49 4.41
C ALA A 690 5.69 15.97 3.13
N GLU A 691 5.17 14.73 3.14
CA GLU A 691 4.46 14.14 2.01
C GLU A 691 3.17 14.90 1.68
N MET A 692 2.38 15.32 2.67
CA MET A 692 1.18 16.15 2.46
C MET A 692 1.55 17.50 1.84
N HIS A 693 2.66 18.11 2.27
CA HIS A 693 3.13 19.36 1.71
C HIS A 693 3.63 19.18 0.27
N GLU A 694 4.38 18.12 -0.01
CA GLU A 694 4.82 17.75 -1.36
C GLU A 694 3.63 17.44 -2.28
N GLN A 695 2.62 16.70 -1.78
CA GLN A 695 1.38 16.42 -2.51
C GLN A 695 0.59 17.70 -2.81
N ARG A 696 0.47 18.63 -1.86
CA ARG A 696 -0.14 19.95 -2.12
C ARG A 696 0.63 20.71 -3.18
N GLN A 697 1.96 20.76 -3.08
CA GLN A 697 2.79 21.42 -4.10
C GLN A 697 2.66 20.75 -5.47
N ALA A 698 2.59 19.43 -5.53
CA ALA A 698 2.39 18.67 -6.75
C ALA A 698 1.00 18.93 -7.34
N ALA A 699 -0.05 18.93 -6.51
CA ALA A 699 -1.42 19.25 -6.92
C ALA A 699 -1.54 20.68 -7.43
N GLU A 700 -0.94 21.66 -6.74
CA GLU A 700 -0.89 23.06 -7.19
C GLU A 700 -0.16 23.20 -8.52
N LYS A 701 0.95 22.47 -8.72
CA LYS A 701 1.65 22.42 -10.02
C LYS A 701 0.77 21.82 -11.12
N LEU A 702 0.08 20.70 -10.85
CA LEU A 702 -0.82 20.06 -11.80
C LEU A 702 -1.99 20.96 -12.20
N VAL A 703 -2.60 21.65 -11.23
CA VAL A 703 -3.66 22.64 -11.48
C VAL A 703 -3.13 23.76 -12.36
N ARG A 704 -1.95 24.31 -12.03
CA ARG A 704 -1.32 25.38 -12.83
C ARG A 704 -0.97 24.93 -14.26
N GLU A 705 -0.50 23.70 -14.43
CA GLU A 705 -0.23 23.11 -15.75
C GLU A 705 -1.53 22.90 -16.54
N ALA A 706 -2.60 22.46 -15.89
CA ALA A 706 -3.91 22.30 -16.51
C ALA A 706 -4.51 23.64 -16.95
N GLU A 707 -4.37 24.70 -16.14
CA GLU A 707 -4.77 26.07 -16.49
C GLU A 707 -4.00 26.60 -17.70
N ILE A 708 -2.67 26.41 -17.73
CA ILE A 708 -1.83 26.81 -18.86
C ILE A 708 -2.26 26.06 -20.12
N ARG A 709 -2.51 24.75 -20.02
CA ARG A 709 -2.96 23.91 -21.15
C ARG A 709 -4.35 24.31 -21.64
N ALA A 710 -5.26 24.65 -20.74
CA ALA A 710 -6.58 25.16 -21.09
C ALA A 710 -6.48 26.51 -21.82
N ALA A 711 -5.66 27.45 -21.30
CA ALA A 711 -5.43 28.74 -21.94
C ALA A 711 -4.76 28.61 -23.33
N GLN A 712 -3.85 27.65 -23.51
CA GLN A 712 -3.27 27.33 -24.81
C GLN A 712 -4.34 26.82 -25.79
N ARG A 713 -5.20 25.89 -25.37
CA ARG A 713 -6.30 25.38 -26.21
C ARG A 713 -7.28 26.49 -26.61
N THR A 714 -7.63 27.38 -25.69
CA THR A 714 -8.49 28.52 -26.00
C THR A 714 -7.83 29.45 -27.02
N ARG A 715 -6.54 29.79 -26.85
CA ARG A 715 -5.80 30.62 -27.83
C ARG A 715 -5.70 29.95 -29.20
N GLU A 716 -5.49 28.63 -29.25
CA GLU A 716 -5.46 27.87 -30.50
C GLU A 716 -6.84 27.87 -31.19
N GLN A 717 -7.93 27.73 -30.43
CA GLN A 717 -9.30 27.83 -30.93
C GLN A 717 -9.60 29.23 -31.46
N ASP A 718 -9.30 30.28 -30.70
CA ASP A 718 -9.49 31.67 -31.12
C ASP A 718 -8.71 31.98 -32.41
N ALA A 719 -7.46 31.52 -32.51
CA ALA A 719 -6.65 31.68 -33.72
C ALA A 719 -7.22 30.90 -34.92
N GLN A 720 -7.77 29.71 -34.70
CA GLN A 720 -8.45 28.95 -35.76
C GLN A 720 -9.74 29.64 -36.22
N ASP A 721 -10.52 30.18 -35.29
CA ASP A 721 -11.75 30.91 -35.59
C ASP A 721 -11.45 32.22 -36.33
N GLU A 722 -10.44 32.98 -35.90
CA GLU A 722 -9.97 34.18 -36.62
C GLU A 722 -9.49 33.83 -38.04
N ALA A 723 -8.71 32.77 -38.20
CA ALA A 723 -8.25 32.31 -39.52
C ALA A 723 -9.43 31.87 -40.41
N ALA A 724 -10.43 31.19 -39.84
CA ALA A 724 -11.63 30.79 -40.56
C ALA A 724 -12.47 32.01 -40.99
N GLN A 725 -12.61 33.02 -40.13
CA GLN A 725 -13.28 34.28 -40.45
C GLN A 725 -12.54 35.03 -41.57
N GLN A 726 -11.21 35.15 -41.48
CA GLN A 726 -10.40 35.79 -42.52
C GLN A 726 -10.51 35.06 -43.86
N ALA A 727 -10.48 33.72 -43.86
CA ALA A 727 -10.66 32.92 -45.06
C ALA A 727 -12.05 33.12 -45.69
N LYS A 728 -13.10 33.24 -44.86
CA LYS A 728 -14.46 33.55 -45.33
C LYS A 728 -14.53 34.93 -45.98
N LEU A 729 -14.00 35.97 -45.32
CA LEU A 729 -13.96 37.33 -45.86
C LEU A 729 -13.15 37.41 -47.16
N ALA A 730 -12.02 36.69 -47.25
CA ALA A 730 -11.22 36.62 -48.46
C ALA A 730 -11.97 35.96 -49.64
N ARG A 731 -12.71 34.88 -49.37
CA ARG A 731 -13.58 34.24 -50.37
C ARG A 731 -14.69 35.16 -50.86
N GLU A 732 -15.33 35.89 -49.94
CA GLU A 732 -16.38 36.86 -50.29
C GLU A 732 -15.82 38.00 -51.14
N ARG A 733 -14.65 38.55 -50.78
CA ARG A 733 -13.96 39.58 -51.58
C ARG A 733 -13.61 39.09 -52.98
N ALA A 734 -13.01 37.90 -53.10
CA ALA A 734 -12.66 37.33 -54.40
C ALA A 734 -13.91 37.10 -55.29
N ARG A 735 -15.03 36.70 -54.69
CA ARG A 735 -16.31 36.58 -55.40
C ARG A 735 -16.83 37.92 -55.90
N LEU A 736 -16.76 38.97 -55.08
CA LEU A 736 -17.16 40.32 -55.47
C LEU A 736 -16.27 40.88 -56.59
N GLU A 737 -14.95 40.67 -56.53
CA GLU A 737 -14.03 41.09 -57.60
C GLU A 737 -14.32 40.39 -58.91
N LEU A 738 -14.65 39.09 -58.89
CA LEU A 738 -15.03 38.34 -60.08
C LEU A 738 -16.32 38.93 -60.69
N LEU A 739 -17.35 39.18 -59.88
CA LEU A 739 -18.59 39.81 -60.33
C LEU A 739 -18.34 41.21 -60.91
N GLN A 740 -17.50 42.02 -60.28
CA GLN A 740 -17.15 43.35 -60.80
C GLN A 740 -16.44 43.28 -62.14
N ARG A 741 -15.57 42.29 -62.35
CA ARG A 741 -14.93 42.06 -63.65
C ARG A 741 -15.95 41.66 -64.71
N GLU A 742 -16.83 40.71 -64.40
CA GLU A 742 -17.90 40.30 -65.31
C GLU A 742 -18.83 41.48 -65.67
N GLU A 743 -19.19 42.31 -64.69
CA GLU A 743 -19.97 43.53 -64.92
C GLU A 743 -19.22 44.54 -65.81
N ALA A 744 -17.93 44.76 -65.57
CA ALA A 744 -17.10 45.66 -66.38
C ALA A 744 -16.96 45.16 -67.83
N GLU A 745 -16.74 43.86 -68.02
CA GLU A 745 -16.67 43.24 -69.34
C GLU A 745 -18.02 43.35 -70.08
N LEU A 746 -19.14 43.12 -69.39
CA LEU A 746 -20.48 43.31 -69.95
C LEU A 746 -20.73 44.78 -70.34
N LEU A 747 -20.33 45.73 -69.50
CA LEU A 747 -20.42 47.15 -69.80
C LEU A 747 -19.55 47.53 -71.01
N GLU A 748 -18.33 47.01 -71.09
CA GLU A 748 -17.44 47.24 -72.22
C GLU A 748 -18.03 46.67 -73.51
N MET A 749 -18.56 45.44 -73.48
CA MET A 749 -19.25 44.85 -74.63
C MET A 749 -20.46 45.67 -75.08
N ARG A 750 -21.25 46.22 -74.15
CA ARG A 750 -22.36 47.12 -74.47
C ARG A 750 -21.91 48.47 -75.01
N ALA A 751 -20.74 48.96 -74.59
CA ALA A 751 -20.18 50.23 -75.05
C ALA A 751 -19.47 50.13 -76.41
N LYS A 752 -19.08 48.91 -76.85
CA LYS A 752 -18.38 48.70 -78.14
C LYS A 752 -19.12 49.30 -79.35
N PRO A 753 -20.43 49.03 -79.59
CA PRO A 753 -21.14 49.61 -80.73
C PRO A 753 -21.15 51.14 -80.72
N LEU A 754 -21.33 51.75 -79.54
CA LEU A 754 -21.31 53.20 -79.36
C LEU A 754 -19.91 53.78 -79.67
N ARG A 755 -18.85 53.11 -79.18
CA ARG A 755 -17.46 53.52 -79.43
C ARG A 755 -17.10 53.37 -80.91
N THR A 756 -17.53 52.30 -81.58
CA THR A 756 -17.36 52.12 -83.02
C THR A 756 -18.05 53.23 -83.80
N TYR A 757 -19.30 53.55 -83.47
CA TYR A 757 -20.02 54.68 -84.09
C TYR A 757 -19.30 56.03 -83.87
N LEU A 758 -18.81 56.29 -82.66
CA LEU A 758 -18.05 57.52 -82.37
C LEU A 758 -16.73 57.58 -83.15
N MET A 759 -16.02 56.45 -83.30
CA MET A 759 -14.73 56.38 -84.01
C MET A 759 -14.87 56.42 -85.53
N ASP A 760 -15.90 55.80 -86.09
CA ASP A 760 -16.08 55.69 -87.55
C ASP A 760 -16.80 56.92 -88.13
N THR A 761 -17.76 57.49 -87.41
CA THR A 761 -18.61 58.56 -87.94
C THR A 761 -18.25 59.93 -87.37
N VAL A 762 -18.12 60.04 -86.05
CA VAL A 762 -18.03 61.36 -85.38
C VAL A 762 -16.61 61.89 -85.32
N LEU A 763 -15.63 61.06 -84.95
CA LEU A 763 -14.23 61.47 -84.81
C LEU A 763 -13.60 61.96 -86.13
N PRO A 764 -13.79 61.31 -87.28
CA PRO A 764 -13.19 61.76 -88.54
C PRO A 764 -13.71 63.13 -88.97
N ALA A 765 -15.02 63.36 -88.85
CA ALA A 765 -15.62 64.66 -89.13
C ALA A 765 -15.11 65.76 -88.17
N LEU A 766 -15.05 65.46 -86.86
CA LEU A 766 -14.55 66.38 -85.84
C LEU A 766 -13.06 66.69 -86.00
N THR A 767 -12.23 65.68 -86.25
CA THR A 767 -10.78 65.87 -86.43
C THR A 767 -10.47 66.65 -87.70
N GLU A 768 -11.21 66.44 -88.80
CA GLU A 768 -11.06 67.26 -89.99
C GLU A 768 -11.46 68.71 -89.74
N GLY A 769 -12.58 68.95 -89.03
CA GLY A 769 -12.98 70.30 -88.66
C GLY A 769 -12.00 70.99 -87.74
N MET A 770 -11.47 70.27 -86.74
CA MET A 770 -10.45 70.81 -85.83
C MET A 770 -9.15 71.14 -86.58
N LEU A 771 -8.73 70.29 -87.52
CA LEU A 771 -7.57 70.56 -88.38
C LEU A 771 -7.81 71.79 -89.27
N GLU A 772 -9.03 71.99 -89.76
CA GLU A 772 -9.36 73.16 -90.57
C GLU A 772 -9.35 74.45 -89.74
N VAL A 773 -9.92 74.42 -88.53
CA VAL A 773 -9.88 75.55 -87.60
C VAL A 773 -8.44 75.95 -87.26
N VAL A 774 -7.56 74.97 -87.00
CA VAL A 774 -6.14 75.21 -86.74
C VAL A 774 -5.44 75.84 -87.95
N LYS A 775 -5.83 75.49 -89.18
CA LYS A 775 -5.26 76.07 -90.41
C LYS A 775 -5.75 77.49 -90.66
N VAL A 776 -7.04 77.75 -90.49
CA VAL A 776 -7.66 79.04 -90.83
C VAL A 776 -7.44 80.08 -89.72
N GLN A 777 -7.25 79.64 -88.48
CA GLN A 777 -7.17 80.48 -87.28
C GLN A 777 -8.24 81.58 -87.28
N PRO A 778 -9.53 81.21 -87.38
CA PRO A 778 -10.63 82.16 -87.34
C PRO A 778 -10.67 82.86 -85.97
N THR A 779 -11.15 84.10 -85.95
CA THR A 779 -11.32 84.89 -84.73
C THR A 779 -12.23 84.23 -83.69
N ASP A 780 -13.19 83.40 -84.13
CA ASP A 780 -13.94 82.48 -83.26
C ASP A 780 -13.78 81.03 -83.76
N PRO A 781 -12.92 80.23 -83.10
CA PRO A 781 -12.66 78.85 -83.49
C PRO A 781 -13.81 77.90 -83.17
N ILE A 782 -14.69 78.22 -82.22
CA ILE A 782 -15.78 77.34 -81.81
C ILE A 782 -16.94 77.45 -82.80
N ASP A 783 -17.35 78.67 -83.13
CA ASP A 783 -18.47 78.91 -84.05
C ASP A 783 -18.11 78.43 -85.46
N TYR A 784 -16.87 78.66 -85.89
CA TYR A 784 -16.35 78.16 -87.16
C TYR A 784 -16.32 76.62 -87.24
N LEU A 785 -15.90 75.94 -86.16
CA LEU A 785 -15.94 74.48 -86.09
C LEU A 785 -17.38 73.96 -86.16
N ALA A 786 -18.31 74.63 -85.48
CA ALA A 786 -19.72 74.26 -85.51
C ALA A 786 -20.30 74.42 -86.92
N GLU A 787 -20.07 75.55 -87.60
CA GLU A 787 -20.51 75.76 -88.99
C GLU A 787 -19.90 74.70 -89.94
N PHE A 788 -18.62 74.37 -89.78
CA PHE A 788 -17.97 73.32 -90.56
C PHE A 788 -18.63 71.96 -90.36
N LEU A 789 -18.88 71.58 -89.11
CA LEU A 789 -19.54 70.30 -88.79
C LEU A 789 -20.99 70.26 -89.25
N PHE A 790 -21.73 71.37 -89.19
CA PHE A 790 -23.08 71.46 -89.73
C PHE A 790 -23.08 71.29 -91.26
N ARG A 791 -22.14 71.91 -91.96
CA ARG A 791 -21.99 71.77 -93.41
C ARG A 791 -21.63 70.34 -93.81
N LYS A 792 -20.65 69.75 -93.11
CA LYS A 792 -20.21 68.37 -93.34
C LYS A 792 -21.26 67.34 -92.96
N GLY A 793 -22.08 67.63 -91.94
CA GLY A 793 -23.25 66.85 -91.59
C GLY A 793 -24.33 66.88 -92.68
N GLN A 794 -24.56 68.04 -93.32
CA GLN A 794 -25.46 68.15 -94.48
C GLN A 794 -24.93 67.39 -95.69
N GLU A 795 -23.62 67.44 -95.95
CA GLU A 795 -22.96 66.66 -97.02
C GLU A 795 -23.10 65.15 -96.80
N LEU A 796 -22.87 64.66 -95.58
CA LEU A 796 -23.05 63.25 -95.22
C LEU A 796 -24.53 62.82 -95.27
N ASP A 797 -25.46 63.69 -94.86
CA ASP A 797 -26.90 63.46 -94.98
C ASP A 797 -27.36 63.41 -96.46
N ASP A 798 -26.68 64.14 -97.35
CA ASP A 798 -26.98 64.13 -98.78
C ASP A 798 -26.33 62.91 -99.48
N GLU A 799 -25.11 62.50 -99.10
CA GLU A 799 -24.50 61.23 -99.50
C GLU A 799 -25.31 60.00 -99.04
N LEU A 800 -25.92 60.07 -97.85
CA LEU A 800 -26.85 59.06 -97.31
C LEU A 800 -28.24 59.07 -97.98
N LYS A 801 -28.62 60.14 -98.68
CA LYS A 801 -29.85 60.20 -99.49
C LYS A 801 -29.63 59.79 -100.95
N GLU A 802 -28.39 59.85 -101.44
CA GLU A 802 -27.99 59.36 -102.76
C GLU A 802 -27.60 57.87 -102.78
N ALA A 803 -27.18 57.32 -101.64
CA ALA A 803 -26.92 55.88 -101.41
C ALA A 803 -28.15 55.13 -100.91
#